data_AF-A0A1G3KUY3-F1
#
_entry.id   AF-A0A1G3KUY3-F1
#
_cell.length_a   1.000
_cell.length_b   1.000
_cell.length_c   1.000
_cell.angle_alpha   90.00
_cell.angle_beta   90.00
_cell.angle_gamma   90.00
#
_symmetry.space_group_name_H-M   'P 1'
#
loop_
_entity.id
_entity.type
_entity.pdbx_description
1 polymer ?
#
loop_
_entity_poly.entity_id
_entity_poly.type
_entity_poly.pdbx_seq_one_letter_code
_entity_poly.pdbx_strand_id
1 'polypeptide(L)'
;MTTAASSSFVNIGERTNVTGSAAFKKLILADDYAAAVEVARQQVENGAQIIDVNMDEGLLDAEYAMTTFLKLIAAEPDIARIPVMIDSSKWDVIEAGLKCVPGKPIVNSISMKEGEEPFLEHARKCMAYGAAVVVMAFDEVGQADTKERKIEICERAYKLLMSIGFPPEDIIFDPNVFAVATGLEEHDNYAVDFIEAVKEIRRRCPHVHFSGGLSNLSFGFRGNETVRRAMHSVFLYYAIPAGLDMAIVNAGQLDVYDTIDPELRQAVEDVVLNRKVEGEAESPTERLIALAERYKGSNPAQEKAAEEWRGWDVAKRLEHALVKGIDAYVVDDTEEMRLLMPRPIEVIEGPLMDGMNVVGDLFGSGKMFLPQVVKSARVMKKAVAHLLPFIEASKEPGAKGKGKVVMATVKGDVHDIGKNIVGVVLQCNGFEIVDLGVMVPWSKILEAANENDADMIGLSGLITPSLDEMVTVAEEMQRAGMTMPLLIGGATTSKVHTALRIDPAYQGPVLHVLDASRAVGVATALVSDTGRDAYVQGYKDDYAHVRDVRAGKGQSVLHTLEEARANYYDAYLSDKPAPPLQPGLHRFDDWSLADLRECIDWTPFFRAWELHGTYPSILDDEVVGETAQELKADADAMLDRLIGEKWLTARGVCAFWPCARDGDDVTIHLAEEERHVTLPFLRQQIKKSRDRANMCLADFIDPAGDWIGGFAVGIHGIEPHSERFRADKDDYSDILLKALADRFAEAFAERLHQHVRTTLWGYAPGEQLTNEALIKEEYRGIRPAPGYPACPDHSLKPILFDLLAAEENAGLVLTESFAMLPTAAVSGFYFGHPESQYFGVARIGSDQLEDYARRRGVDLETATRWLRPNLD
;
A
#
# COMPACT_ATOMS: atom_id res chain seq x y z
N MET A 1 26.28 13.47 -0.17
CA MET A 1 25.39 12.39 -0.62
C MET A 1 25.41 11.33 0.46
N THR A 2 24.41 11.35 1.33
CA THR A 2 24.20 10.38 2.40
C THR A 2 22.83 9.80 2.15
N THR A 3 22.77 8.73 1.38
CA THR A 3 21.61 7.85 1.34
C THR A 3 21.49 7.23 2.73
N ALA A 4 20.49 7.65 3.49
CA ALA A 4 20.01 6.87 4.62
C ALA A 4 19.38 5.60 4.03
N ALA A 5 20.17 4.53 3.94
CA ALA A 5 19.63 3.20 3.73
C ALA A 5 18.99 2.79 5.05
N SER A 6 17.66 2.78 5.12
CA SER A 6 16.96 1.93 6.07
C SER A 6 17.25 0.48 5.64
N SER A 7 18.32 -0.12 6.15
CA SER A 7 18.56 -1.55 5.92
C SER A 7 17.50 -2.34 6.68
N SER A 8 16.57 -2.97 5.97
CA SER A 8 15.72 -4.02 6.53
C SER A 8 16.62 -5.19 6.96
N PHE A 9 16.60 -5.55 8.23
CA PHE A 9 17.28 -6.74 8.74
C PHE A 9 16.63 -8.01 8.18
N VAL A 10 17.42 -9.02 7.80
CA VAL A 10 16.94 -10.25 7.14
C VAL A 10 16.92 -11.43 8.11
N ASN A 11 15.75 -12.00 8.34
CA ASN A 11 15.57 -13.21 9.15
C ASN A 11 15.76 -14.47 8.29
N ILE A 12 16.70 -15.32 8.67
CA ILE A 12 16.92 -16.64 8.05
C ILE A 12 16.29 -17.71 8.96
N GLY A 13 15.32 -18.45 8.45
CA GLY A 13 14.58 -19.45 9.23
C GLY A 13 15.40 -20.71 9.53
N GLU A 14 15.52 -21.10 10.81
CA GLU A 14 16.35 -22.21 11.30
C GLU A 14 15.66 -23.60 11.41
N ARG A 15 14.35 -23.70 11.21
CA ARG A 15 13.53 -24.88 11.58
C ARG A 15 13.59 -26.01 10.56
N THR A 16 14.10 -25.76 9.36
CA THR A 16 14.34 -26.72 8.26
C THR A 16 15.75 -27.33 8.33
N ASN A 17 16.26 -27.46 9.55
CA ASN A 17 17.59 -27.99 9.84
C ASN A 17 17.45 -29.29 10.64
N VAL A 18 17.88 -30.43 10.08
CA VAL A 18 17.80 -31.75 10.74
C VAL A 18 18.62 -31.79 12.03
N THR A 19 19.74 -31.05 12.10
CA THR A 19 20.57 -31.00 13.31
C THR A 19 19.99 -30.06 14.39
N GLY A 20 19.32 -28.98 13.97
CA GLY A 20 18.78 -27.94 14.86
C GLY A 20 17.32 -28.14 15.32
N SER A 21 16.51 -28.86 14.55
CA SER A 21 15.06 -28.99 14.77
C SER A 21 14.65 -30.46 14.96
N ALA A 22 14.39 -30.85 16.21
CA ALA A 22 13.95 -32.21 16.54
C ALA A 22 12.64 -32.62 15.84
N ALA A 23 11.74 -31.65 15.62
CA ALA A 23 10.50 -31.88 14.88
C ALA A 23 10.78 -32.19 13.40
N PHE A 24 11.57 -31.34 12.74
CA PHE A 24 11.93 -31.52 11.33
C PHE A 24 12.71 -32.81 11.09
N LYS A 25 13.71 -33.09 11.95
CA LYS A 25 14.44 -34.36 11.96
C LYS A 25 13.52 -35.58 11.96
N LYS A 26 12.49 -35.57 12.81
CA LYS A 26 11.54 -36.68 12.92
C LYS A 26 10.75 -36.87 11.63
N LEU A 27 10.37 -35.78 10.95
CA LEU A 27 9.62 -35.82 9.70
C LEU A 27 10.48 -36.37 8.56
N ILE A 28 11.72 -35.86 8.41
CA ILE A 28 12.65 -36.30 7.37
C ILE A 28 13.04 -37.77 7.56
N LEU A 29 13.34 -38.22 8.78
CA LEU A 29 13.65 -39.63 9.06
C LEU A 29 12.44 -40.58 8.87
N ALA A 30 11.22 -40.05 8.85
CA ALA A 30 10.00 -40.80 8.59
C ALA A 30 9.54 -40.73 7.12
N ASP A 31 10.33 -40.10 6.24
CA ASP A 31 9.99 -39.79 4.85
C ASP A 31 8.68 -38.98 4.69
N ASP A 32 8.26 -38.26 5.72
CA ASP A 32 7.08 -37.38 5.70
C ASP A 32 7.45 -35.98 5.19
N TYR A 33 7.85 -35.92 3.91
CA TYR A 33 8.26 -34.67 3.27
C TYR A 33 7.11 -33.67 3.14
N ALA A 34 5.85 -34.13 3.07
CA ALA A 34 4.69 -33.24 3.01
C ALA A 34 4.56 -32.41 4.29
N ALA A 35 4.65 -33.04 5.46
CA ALA A 35 4.68 -32.32 6.73
C ALA A 35 5.96 -31.49 6.90
N ALA A 36 7.09 -31.93 6.32
CA ALA A 36 8.33 -31.14 6.36
C ALA A 36 8.22 -29.85 5.53
N VAL A 37 7.52 -29.87 4.39
CA VAL A 37 7.24 -28.68 3.58
C VAL A 37 6.39 -27.68 4.36
N GLU A 38 5.44 -28.15 5.15
CA GLU A 38 4.65 -27.30 6.04
C GLU A 38 5.51 -26.57 7.08
N VAL A 39 6.58 -27.22 7.60
CA VAL A 39 7.55 -26.55 8.48
C VAL A 39 8.26 -25.40 7.76
N ALA A 40 8.63 -25.58 6.49
CA ALA A 40 9.21 -24.50 5.69
C ALA A 40 8.20 -23.36 5.46
N ARG A 41 6.96 -23.69 5.06
CA ARG A 41 5.87 -22.74 4.83
C ARG A 41 5.60 -21.88 6.08
N GLN A 42 5.49 -22.53 7.24
CA GLN A 42 5.26 -21.86 8.52
C GLN A 42 6.41 -20.91 8.90
N GLN A 43 7.65 -21.17 8.50
CA GLN A 43 8.74 -20.21 8.72
C GLN A 43 8.56 -18.95 7.87
N VAL A 44 8.12 -19.09 6.62
CA VAL A 44 7.85 -17.96 5.74
C VAL A 44 6.69 -17.12 6.27
N GLU A 45 5.58 -17.77 6.67
CA GLU A 45 4.44 -17.09 7.30
C GLU A 45 4.82 -16.33 8.56
N ASN A 46 5.80 -16.85 9.32
CA ASN A 46 6.32 -16.22 10.53
C ASN A 46 7.43 -15.19 10.26
N GLY A 47 7.64 -14.76 9.01
CA GLY A 47 8.55 -13.67 8.65
C GLY A 47 9.99 -14.07 8.34
N ALA A 48 10.27 -15.35 8.01
CA ALA A 48 11.56 -15.75 7.45
C ALA A 48 11.64 -15.33 5.98
N GLN A 49 12.67 -14.56 5.63
CA GLN A 49 12.92 -14.06 4.27
C GLN A 49 13.91 -14.93 3.50
N ILE A 50 14.60 -15.84 4.19
CA ILE A 50 15.46 -16.90 3.64
C ILE A 50 15.21 -18.16 4.45
N ILE A 51 15.24 -19.34 3.83
CA ILE A 51 15.14 -20.62 4.55
C ILE A 51 16.51 -21.30 4.57
N ASP A 52 17.02 -21.61 5.77
CA ASP A 52 18.21 -22.45 5.96
C ASP A 52 17.80 -23.93 5.93
N VAL A 53 18.27 -24.66 4.92
CA VAL A 53 17.94 -26.07 4.71
C VAL A 53 19.18 -26.92 4.94
N ASN A 54 19.14 -27.76 5.98
CA ASN A 54 20.21 -28.70 6.31
C ASN A 54 19.66 -30.12 6.46
N MET A 55 20.30 -31.07 5.78
CA MET A 55 19.95 -32.50 5.78
C MET A 55 21.07 -33.41 6.31
N ASP A 56 22.02 -32.85 7.06
CA ASP A 56 23.14 -33.62 7.58
C ASP A 56 22.72 -34.47 8.78
N GLU A 57 22.64 -35.77 8.59
CA GLU A 57 22.44 -36.75 9.65
C GLU A 57 23.12 -38.08 9.28
N GLY A 58 23.76 -38.74 10.23
CA GLY A 58 24.59 -39.92 9.97
C GLY A 58 23.82 -41.13 9.43
N LEU A 59 22.50 -41.16 9.63
CA LEU A 59 21.60 -42.23 9.17
C LEU A 59 20.83 -41.88 7.89
N LEU A 60 21.00 -40.68 7.33
CA LEU A 60 20.25 -40.17 6.19
C LEU A 60 21.12 -40.16 4.93
N ASP A 61 20.53 -40.50 3.77
CA ASP A 61 21.10 -40.13 2.47
C ASP A 61 20.84 -38.64 2.24
N ALA A 62 21.79 -37.81 2.69
CA ALA A 62 21.66 -36.35 2.68
C ALA A 62 21.49 -35.77 1.26
N GLU A 63 22.12 -36.37 0.25
CA GLU A 63 21.99 -35.91 -1.14
C GLU A 63 20.57 -36.16 -1.67
N TYR A 64 20.03 -37.37 -1.43
CA TYR A 64 18.66 -37.71 -1.80
C TYR A 64 17.64 -36.83 -1.05
N ALA A 65 17.80 -36.67 0.26
CA ALA A 65 16.89 -35.88 1.08
C ALA A 65 16.89 -34.39 0.71
N MET A 66 18.08 -33.81 0.51
CA MET A 66 18.25 -32.42 0.10
C MET A 66 17.56 -32.15 -1.24
N THR A 67 17.88 -32.95 -2.27
CA THR A 67 17.30 -32.75 -3.60
C THR A 67 15.79 -32.99 -3.64
N THR A 68 15.29 -33.95 -2.87
CA THR A 68 13.85 -34.23 -2.76
C THR A 68 13.12 -33.06 -2.11
N PHE A 69 13.59 -32.62 -0.93
CA PHE A 69 12.96 -31.54 -0.19
C PHE A 69 13.00 -30.21 -0.96
N LEU A 70 14.15 -29.85 -1.55
CA LEU A 70 14.29 -28.61 -2.31
C LEU A 70 13.35 -28.55 -3.53
N LYS A 71 13.15 -29.66 -4.24
CA LYS A 71 12.20 -29.73 -5.36
C LYS A 71 10.75 -29.57 -4.91
N LEU A 72 10.41 -30.09 -3.73
CA LEU A 72 9.07 -29.97 -3.16
C LEU A 72 8.79 -28.54 -2.73
N ILE A 73 9.68 -27.90 -1.97
CA ILE A 73 9.48 -26.50 -1.57
C ILE A 73 9.54 -25.53 -2.76
N ALA A 74 10.28 -25.86 -3.82
CA ALA A 74 10.26 -25.08 -5.06
C ALA A 74 8.94 -25.20 -5.84
N ALA A 75 8.12 -26.22 -5.56
CA ALA A 75 6.79 -26.38 -6.14
C ALA A 75 5.70 -25.66 -5.31
N GLU A 76 6.01 -25.19 -4.10
CA GLU A 76 5.10 -24.46 -3.24
C GLU A 76 5.24 -22.94 -3.45
N PRO A 77 4.22 -22.22 -3.97
CA PRO A 77 4.32 -20.81 -4.34
C PRO A 77 4.78 -19.89 -3.21
N ASP A 78 4.31 -20.15 -1.98
CA ASP A 78 4.62 -19.34 -0.81
C ASP A 78 6.11 -19.39 -0.44
N ILE A 79 6.75 -20.55 -0.66
CA ILE A 79 8.16 -20.79 -0.33
C ILE A 79 9.07 -20.45 -1.51
N ALA A 80 8.66 -20.77 -2.73
CA ALA A 80 9.47 -20.63 -3.95
C ALA A 80 9.86 -19.17 -4.28
N ARG A 81 9.16 -18.18 -3.70
CA ARG A 81 9.41 -16.75 -3.89
C ARG A 81 10.57 -16.19 -3.06
N ILE A 82 11.04 -16.91 -2.03
CA ILE A 82 12.16 -16.48 -1.19
C ILE A 82 13.42 -17.32 -1.45
N PRO A 83 14.64 -16.76 -1.27
CA PRO A 83 15.88 -17.50 -1.47
C PRO A 83 16.05 -18.65 -0.48
N VAL A 84 16.73 -19.70 -0.93
CA VAL A 84 17.12 -20.84 -0.08
C VAL A 84 18.60 -20.76 0.24
N MET A 85 18.91 -20.89 1.52
CA MET A 85 20.26 -21.10 2.05
C MET A 85 20.48 -22.61 2.19
N ILE A 86 21.36 -23.17 1.36
CA ILE A 86 21.67 -24.59 1.32
C ILE A 86 22.83 -24.85 2.27
N ASP A 87 22.57 -25.63 3.32
CA ASP A 87 23.51 -25.96 4.38
C ASP A 87 23.89 -27.45 4.39
N SER A 88 25.19 -27.73 4.34
CA SER A 88 25.76 -29.06 4.55
C SER A 88 27.28 -28.98 4.79
N SER A 89 27.80 -29.94 5.55
CA SER A 89 29.21 -30.21 5.73
C SER A 89 29.88 -30.90 4.53
N LYS A 90 29.11 -31.37 3.54
CA LYS A 90 29.60 -32.07 2.35
C LYS A 90 29.31 -31.27 1.08
N TRP A 91 30.36 -30.95 0.33
CA TRP A 91 30.23 -30.20 -0.92
C TRP A 91 29.30 -30.88 -1.95
N ASP A 92 29.36 -32.21 -2.06
CA ASP A 92 28.53 -32.95 -3.03
C ASP A 92 27.02 -32.74 -2.77
N VAL A 93 26.61 -32.62 -1.50
CA VAL A 93 25.22 -32.35 -1.10
C VAL A 93 24.82 -30.91 -1.44
N ILE A 94 25.69 -29.94 -1.16
CA ILE A 94 25.49 -28.53 -1.54
C ILE A 94 25.31 -28.43 -3.06
N GLU A 95 26.21 -29.04 -3.83
CA GLU A 95 26.19 -28.98 -5.29
C GLU A 95 24.96 -29.68 -5.89
N ALA A 96 24.48 -30.77 -5.27
CA ALA A 96 23.22 -31.40 -5.64
C ALA A 96 22.02 -30.49 -5.36
N GLY A 97 22.01 -29.80 -4.22
CA GLY A 97 20.97 -28.84 -3.86
C GLY A 97 20.92 -27.62 -4.78
N LEU A 98 22.08 -27.04 -5.13
CA LEU A 98 22.19 -25.89 -6.04
C LEU A 98 21.54 -26.16 -7.41
N LYS A 99 21.53 -27.42 -7.87
CA LYS A 99 20.89 -27.84 -9.13
C LYS A 99 19.36 -27.91 -9.05
N CYS A 100 18.77 -27.76 -7.86
CA CYS A 100 17.35 -27.99 -7.61
C CYS A 100 16.55 -26.73 -7.30
N VAL A 101 17.20 -25.57 -7.14
CA VAL A 101 16.57 -24.34 -6.65
C VAL A 101 16.49 -23.26 -7.75
N PRO A 102 15.36 -22.53 -7.86
CA PRO A 102 15.26 -21.38 -8.75
C PRO A 102 15.86 -20.12 -8.11
N GLY A 103 16.23 -19.13 -8.93
CA GLY A 103 16.74 -17.84 -8.45
C GLY A 103 18.19 -17.89 -7.97
N LYS A 104 18.53 -17.02 -7.02
CA LYS A 104 19.88 -16.88 -6.46
C LYS A 104 19.98 -17.56 -5.09
N PRO A 105 20.51 -18.79 -4.99
CA PRO A 105 20.66 -19.47 -3.72
C PRO A 105 21.86 -18.94 -2.92
N ILE A 106 21.89 -19.27 -1.64
CA ILE A 106 23.02 -18.99 -0.75
C ILE A 106 23.64 -20.31 -0.31
N VAL A 107 24.96 -20.42 -0.40
CA VAL A 107 25.70 -21.59 0.13
C VAL A 107 26.14 -21.31 1.56
N ASN A 108 25.71 -22.14 2.52
CA ASN A 108 26.12 -22.08 3.91
C ASN A 108 26.89 -23.36 4.28
N SER A 109 28.20 -23.35 4.44
CA SER A 109 29.16 -22.27 4.18
C SER A 109 30.40 -22.83 3.50
N ILE A 110 31.25 -21.94 2.99
CA ILE A 110 32.64 -22.29 2.64
C ILE A 110 33.59 -21.67 3.67
N SER A 111 34.76 -22.28 3.85
CA SER A 111 35.79 -21.77 4.76
C SER A 111 37.19 -22.17 4.29
N MET A 112 38.23 -21.60 4.91
CA MET A 112 39.63 -21.89 4.60
C MET A 112 40.21 -23.02 5.46
N LYS A 113 39.37 -23.80 6.15
CA LYS A 113 39.78 -24.92 7.03
C LYS A 113 40.66 -25.95 6.32
N GLU A 114 40.39 -26.20 5.04
CA GLU A 114 41.13 -27.17 4.21
C GLU A 114 42.21 -26.49 3.34
N GLY A 115 42.46 -25.19 3.57
CA GLY A 115 43.38 -24.35 2.82
C GLY A 115 42.69 -23.44 1.78
N GLU A 116 43.48 -22.56 1.17
CA GLU A 116 42.99 -21.56 0.22
C GLU A 116 42.52 -22.16 -1.12
N GLU A 117 43.17 -23.21 -1.61
CA GLU A 117 42.86 -23.77 -2.93
C GLU A 117 41.46 -24.43 -2.96
N PRO A 118 41.07 -25.30 -2.01
CA PRO A 118 39.70 -25.82 -1.94
C PRO A 118 38.65 -24.71 -1.74
N PHE A 119 38.96 -23.70 -0.92
CA PHE A 119 38.09 -22.54 -0.72
C PHE A 119 37.81 -21.79 -2.03
N LEU A 120 38.85 -21.52 -2.82
CA LEU A 120 38.72 -20.87 -4.13
C LEU A 120 38.06 -21.77 -5.17
N GLU A 121 38.26 -23.09 -5.13
CA GLU A 121 37.55 -24.05 -5.99
C GLU A 121 36.05 -23.99 -5.75
N HIS A 122 35.62 -24.08 -4.49
CA HIS A 122 34.21 -23.98 -4.11
C HIS A 122 33.62 -22.60 -4.47
N ALA A 123 34.35 -21.51 -4.23
CA ALA A 123 33.92 -20.16 -4.60
C ALA A 123 33.69 -20.02 -6.12
N ARG A 124 34.59 -20.56 -6.96
CA ARG A 124 34.40 -20.56 -8.42
C ARG A 124 33.17 -21.35 -8.85
N LYS A 125 32.87 -22.48 -8.18
CA LYS A 125 31.64 -23.23 -8.42
C LYS A 125 30.40 -22.42 -8.03
N CYS A 126 30.40 -21.76 -6.86
CA CYS A 126 29.31 -20.86 -6.46
C CYS A 126 29.06 -19.76 -7.52
N MET A 127 30.12 -19.12 -8.04
CA MET A 127 29.99 -18.14 -9.13
C MET A 127 29.36 -18.75 -10.39
N ALA A 128 29.75 -19.98 -10.76
CA ALA A 128 29.21 -20.66 -11.93
C ALA A 128 27.71 -20.99 -11.80
N TYR A 129 27.25 -21.28 -10.58
CA TYR A 129 25.83 -21.48 -10.26
C TYR A 129 25.08 -20.16 -9.98
N GLY A 130 25.77 -19.02 -9.94
CA GLY A 130 25.19 -17.71 -9.60
C GLY A 130 24.80 -17.56 -8.13
N ALA A 131 25.38 -18.36 -7.22
CA ALA A 131 25.06 -18.40 -5.80
C ALA A 131 25.85 -17.34 -4.99
N ALA A 132 25.19 -16.75 -3.99
CA ALA A 132 25.87 -16.03 -2.91
C ALA A 132 26.44 -17.03 -1.89
N VAL A 133 27.34 -16.57 -1.02
CA VAL A 133 28.06 -17.47 -0.12
C VAL A 133 28.23 -16.93 1.29
N VAL A 134 27.91 -17.78 2.28
CA VAL A 134 28.32 -17.59 3.67
C VAL A 134 29.75 -18.07 3.82
N VAL A 135 30.62 -17.17 4.27
CA VAL A 135 32.03 -17.45 4.57
C VAL A 135 32.19 -17.47 6.07
N MET A 136 32.35 -18.68 6.61
CA MET A 136 32.59 -18.89 8.03
C MET A 136 34.04 -18.52 8.38
N ALA A 137 34.24 -17.80 9.49
CA ALA A 137 35.56 -17.41 9.98
C ALA A 137 36.32 -18.60 10.59
N PHE A 138 36.73 -19.53 9.73
CA PHE A 138 37.47 -20.75 10.04
C PHE A 138 38.58 -20.95 9.01
N ASP A 139 39.83 -20.96 9.48
CA ASP A 139 41.02 -21.24 8.67
C ASP A 139 41.75 -22.53 9.13
N GLU A 140 42.95 -22.75 8.61
CA GLU A 140 43.76 -23.94 8.89
C GLU A 140 44.20 -24.07 10.36
N VAL A 141 44.13 -22.98 11.13
CA VAL A 141 44.50 -22.94 12.55
C VAL A 141 43.29 -23.26 13.45
N GLY A 142 42.10 -22.84 13.06
CA GLY A 142 40.89 -23.03 13.85
C GLY A 142 39.78 -22.01 13.57
N GLN A 143 38.70 -22.10 14.35
CA GLN A 143 37.65 -21.09 14.33
C GLN A 143 38.12 -19.80 15.02
N ALA A 144 37.69 -18.64 14.51
CA ALA A 144 38.01 -17.34 15.09
C ALA A 144 37.18 -17.05 16.36
N ASP A 145 37.80 -17.23 17.51
CA ASP A 145 37.24 -16.99 18.86
C ASP A 145 37.40 -15.54 19.34
N THR A 146 38.52 -14.89 19.05
CA THR A 146 38.78 -13.48 19.44
C THR A 146 38.41 -12.47 18.34
N LYS A 147 38.17 -11.21 18.73
CA LYS A 147 37.91 -10.10 17.80
C LYS A 147 38.99 -10.01 16.71
N GLU A 148 40.26 -10.06 17.09
CA GLU A 148 41.38 -9.93 16.16
C GLU A 148 41.41 -11.07 15.13
N ARG A 149 41.15 -12.31 15.57
CA ARG A 149 41.10 -13.48 14.68
C ARG A 149 39.91 -13.40 13.73
N LYS A 150 38.75 -12.93 14.20
CA LYS A 150 37.55 -12.75 13.36
C LYS A 150 37.83 -11.78 12.22
N ILE A 151 38.48 -10.65 12.53
CA ILE A 151 38.87 -9.64 11.53
C ILE A 151 39.91 -10.18 10.56
N GLU A 152 40.97 -10.83 11.08
CA GLU A 152 42.07 -11.38 10.26
C GLU A 152 41.55 -12.37 9.20
N ILE A 153 40.74 -13.34 9.62
CA ILE A 153 40.25 -14.41 8.74
C ILE A 153 39.28 -13.85 7.69
N CYS A 154 38.33 -12.99 8.08
CA CYS A 154 37.39 -12.41 7.12
C CYS A 154 38.10 -11.50 6.11
N GLU A 155 39.09 -10.71 6.54
CA GLU A 155 39.87 -9.84 5.65
C GLU A 155 40.73 -10.67 4.66
N ARG A 156 41.31 -11.79 5.13
CA ARG A 156 42.03 -12.74 4.26
C ARG A 156 41.10 -13.36 3.22
N ALA A 157 39.94 -13.86 3.65
CA ALA A 157 38.94 -14.45 2.75
C ALA A 157 38.43 -13.44 1.71
N TYR A 158 38.14 -12.20 2.12
CA TYR A 158 37.73 -11.12 1.22
C TYR A 158 38.75 -10.89 0.10
N LYS A 159 40.05 -10.76 0.45
CA LYS A 159 41.13 -10.55 -0.53
C LYS A 159 41.24 -11.71 -1.53
N LEU A 160 41.10 -12.95 -1.06
CA LEU A 160 41.12 -14.13 -1.91
C LEU A 160 39.93 -14.16 -2.87
N LEU A 161 38.72 -13.90 -2.39
CA LEU A 161 37.51 -13.86 -3.22
C LEU A 161 37.54 -12.73 -4.26
N MET A 162 38.04 -11.54 -3.88
CA MET A 162 38.24 -10.44 -4.84
C MET A 162 39.24 -10.79 -5.94
N SER A 163 40.27 -11.60 -5.64
CA SER A 163 41.31 -11.98 -6.62
C SER A 163 40.76 -12.82 -7.77
N ILE A 164 39.65 -13.53 -7.56
CA ILE A 164 38.96 -14.33 -8.59
C ILE A 164 37.75 -13.60 -9.20
N GLY A 165 37.49 -12.36 -8.78
CA GLY A 165 36.38 -11.54 -9.28
C GLY A 165 35.01 -11.91 -8.70
N PHE A 166 34.97 -12.50 -7.51
CA PHE A 166 33.69 -12.77 -6.81
C PHE A 166 33.01 -11.43 -6.44
N PRO A 167 31.71 -11.23 -6.70
CA PRO A 167 31.02 -9.98 -6.36
C PRO A 167 30.98 -9.76 -4.82
N PRO A 168 31.44 -8.62 -4.29
CA PRO A 168 31.51 -8.41 -2.85
C PRO A 168 30.13 -8.35 -2.18
N GLU A 169 29.09 -7.90 -2.88
CA GLU A 169 27.69 -7.93 -2.44
C GLU A 169 27.11 -9.34 -2.27
N ASP A 170 27.80 -10.38 -2.78
CA ASP A 170 27.39 -11.78 -2.67
C ASP A 170 28.14 -12.53 -1.56
N ILE A 171 28.97 -11.81 -0.79
CA ILE A 171 29.74 -12.36 0.33
C ILE A 171 29.00 -12.03 1.64
N ILE A 172 28.62 -13.07 2.37
CA ILE A 172 28.03 -12.97 3.70
C ILE A 172 29.07 -13.53 4.67
N PHE A 173 29.64 -12.72 5.55
CA PHE A 173 30.54 -13.23 6.59
C PHE A 173 29.75 -13.80 7.77
N ASP A 174 30.13 -14.98 8.25
CA ASP A 174 29.80 -15.47 9.59
C ASP A 174 31.08 -15.43 10.46
N PRO A 175 31.26 -14.37 11.28
CA PRO A 175 32.38 -14.26 12.20
C PRO A 175 32.34 -15.26 13.37
N ASN A 176 31.45 -16.25 13.38
CA ASN A 176 31.15 -17.21 14.45
C ASN A 176 30.50 -16.56 15.68
N VAL A 177 29.19 -16.77 15.84
CA VAL A 177 28.49 -16.52 17.11
C VAL A 177 28.74 -17.69 18.06
N PHE A 178 29.42 -17.43 19.18
CA PHE A 178 29.67 -18.42 20.24
C PHE A 178 28.74 -18.24 21.44
N ALA A 179 28.61 -19.32 22.23
CA ALA A 179 27.80 -19.33 23.43
C ALA A 179 28.39 -18.43 24.52
N VAL A 180 27.55 -17.60 25.13
CA VAL A 180 27.89 -16.79 26.31
C VAL A 180 27.14 -17.35 27.54
N ALA A 181 27.51 -16.88 28.73
CA ALA A 181 26.93 -17.34 30.00
C ALA A 181 27.04 -18.87 30.21
N THR A 182 28.16 -19.46 29.79
CA THR A 182 28.44 -20.90 30.01
C THR A 182 29.09 -21.19 31.36
N GLY A 183 29.42 -20.15 32.13
CA GLY A 183 30.16 -20.26 33.40
C GLY A 183 31.69 -20.34 33.26
N LEU A 184 32.22 -20.12 32.06
CA LEU A 184 33.67 -20.03 31.80
C LEU A 184 34.04 -18.59 31.47
N GLU A 185 34.98 -18.01 32.21
CA GLU A 185 35.36 -16.59 32.08
C GLU A 185 35.87 -16.24 30.67
N GLU A 186 36.50 -17.20 29.99
CA GLU A 186 36.96 -17.07 28.61
C GLU A 186 35.81 -16.88 27.59
N HIS A 187 34.58 -17.25 27.92
CA HIS A 187 33.42 -17.14 27.02
C HIS A 187 32.63 -15.84 27.24
N ASP A 188 32.84 -15.13 28.35
CA ASP A 188 32.03 -13.97 28.73
C ASP A 188 32.14 -12.83 27.70
N ASN A 189 33.25 -12.74 26.97
CA ASN A 189 33.49 -11.67 26.01
C ASN A 189 33.07 -11.98 24.55
N TYR A 190 32.62 -13.21 24.25
CA TYR A 190 32.39 -13.64 22.87
C TYR A 190 31.35 -12.81 22.11
N ALA A 191 30.28 -12.37 22.77
CA ALA A 191 29.26 -11.53 22.15
C ALA A 191 29.81 -10.13 21.82
N VAL A 192 30.59 -9.53 22.74
CA VAL A 192 31.27 -8.24 22.52
C VAL A 192 32.27 -8.34 21.37
N ASP A 193 33.09 -9.39 21.37
CA ASP A 193 34.08 -9.63 20.31
C ASP A 193 33.44 -9.79 18.94
N PHE A 194 32.28 -10.44 18.86
CA PHE A 194 31.50 -10.53 17.62
C PHE A 194 31.01 -9.16 17.14
N ILE A 195 30.30 -8.41 18.01
CA ILE A 195 29.72 -7.11 17.67
C ILE A 195 30.81 -6.12 17.21
N GLU A 196 31.93 -6.10 17.92
CA GLU A 196 33.06 -5.24 17.60
C GLU A 196 33.83 -5.70 16.36
N ALA A 197 33.92 -7.00 16.09
CA ALA A 197 34.50 -7.51 14.85
C ALA A 197 33.65 -7.16 13.64
N VAL A 198 32.32 -7.32 13.69
CA VAL A 198 31.40 -6.96 12.58
C VAL A 198 31.59 -5.49 12.19
N LYS A 199 31.64 -4.60 13.19
CA LYS A 199 31.86 -3.16 12.99
C LYS A 199 33.17 -2.86 12.25
N GLU A 200 34.24 -3.56 12.59
CA GLU A 200 35.55 -3.36 11.97
C GLU A 200 35.65 -4.01 10.59
N ILE A 201 35.13 -5.24 10.42
CA ILE A 201 35.11 -5.95 9.13
C ILE A 201 34.31 -5.15 8.11
N ARG A 202 33.15 -4.58 8.48
CA ARG A 202 32.33 -3.76 7.57
C ARG A 202 33.07 -2.52 7.04
N ARG A 203 34.02 -1.98 7.82
CA ARG A 203 34.88 -0.87 7.37
C ARG A 203 35.99 -1.32 6.42
N ARG A 204 36.50 -2.54 6.59
CA ARG A 204 37.64 -3.08 5.82
C ARG A 204 37.21 -3.80 4.54
N CYS A 205 36.04 -4.41 4.56
CA CYS A 205 35.46 -5.20 3.48
C CYS A 205 34.14 -4.52 3.04
N PRO A 206 34.18 -3.54 2.13
CA PRO A 206 32.98 -2.84 1.70
C PRO A 206 32.03 -3.77 0.92
N HIS A 207 30.73 -3.44 0.95
CA HIS A 207 29.64 -4.15 0.26
C HIS A 207 29.26 -5.54 0.78
N VAL A 208 30.06 -6.14 1.67
CA VAL A 208 29.73 -7.45 2.26
C VAL A 208 28.57 -7.38 3.25
N HIS A 209 27.92 -8.52 3.45
CA HIS A 209 26.86 -8.75 4.44
C HIS A 209 27.38 -9.57 5.62
N PHE A 210 26.61 -9.65 6.71
CA PHE A 210 26.95 -10.38 7.92
C PHE A 210 25.78 -11.22 8.42
N SER A 211 26.06 -12.47 8.80
CA SER A 211 25.10 -13.37 9.41
C SER A 211 25.69 -14.08 10.62
N GLY A 212 24.84 -14.72 11.42
CA GLY A 212 25.23 -15.57 12.54
C GLY A 212 24.04 -16.31 13.14
N GLY A 213 24.29 -17.51 13.66
CA GLY A 213 23.28 -18.32 14.33
C GLY A 213 23.03 -17.89 15.78
N LEU A 214 21.89 -17.25 16.06
CA LEU A 214 21.57 -16.79 17.43
C LEU A 214 21.31 -17.93 18.41
N SER A 215 20.88 -19.09 17.90
CA SER A 215 20.76 -20.31 18.71
C SER A 215 22.07 -20.70 19.41
N ASN A 216 23.24 -20.40 18.81
CA ASN A 216 24.54 -20.65 19.41
C ASN A 216 24.83 -19.73 20.60
N LEU A 217 24.46 -18.45 20.52
CA LEU A 217 24.60 -17.48 21.61
C LEU A 217 23.92 -17.98 22.89
N SER A 218 22.70 -18.49 22.73
CA SER A 218 21.81 -18.90 23.82
C SER A 218 21.95 -20.36 24.25
N PHE A 219 22.98 -21.08 23.78
CA PHE A 219 23.09 -22.54 23.93
C PHE A 219 23.02 -23.01 25.39
N GLY A 220 23.56 -22.24 26.33
CA GLY A 220 23.54 -22.54 27.77
C GLY A 220 22.13 -22.60 28.40
N PHE A 221 21.12 -22.04 27.74
CA PHE A 221 19.75 -21.93 28.26
C PHE A 221 18.73 -22.80 27.49
N ARG A 222 19.19 -23.85 26.80
CA ARG A 222 18.32 -24.82 26.12
C ARG A 222 17.20 -25.33 27.05
N GLY A 223 15.96 -25.22 26.59
CA GLY A 223 14.76 -25.59 27.36
C GLY A 223 14.17 -24.46 28.21
N ASN A 224 14.77 -23.26 28.20
CA ASN A 224 14.21 -22.04 28.78
C ASN A 224 13.99 -20.98 27.68
N GLU A 225 12.94 -21.17 26.90
CA GLU A 225 12.70 -20.36 25.69
C GLU A 225 12.52 -18.86 26.00
N THR A 226 11.92 -18.50 27.14
CA THR A 226 11.78 -17.09 27.54
C THR A 226 13.13 -16.39 27.65
N VAL A 227 14.11 -17.01 28.32
CA VAL A 227 15.45 -16.42 28.46
C VAL A 227 16.17 -16.41 27.10
N ARG A 228 16.00 -17.45 26.28
CA ARG A 228 16.64 -17.52 24.96
C ARG A 228 16.13 -16.42 24.02
N ARG A 229 14.81 -16.21 23.94
CA ARG A 229 14.20 -15.14 23.13
C ARG A 229 14.67 -13.75 23.59
N ALA A 230 14.78 -13.53 24.90
CA ALA A 230 15.33 -12.30 25.45
C ALA A 230 16.80 -12.09 25.03
N MET A 231 17.64 -13.13 25.13
CA MET A 231 19.04 -13.08 24.68
C MET A 231 19.18 -12.74 23.20
N HIS A 232 18.36 -13.37 22.34
CA HIS A 232 18.37 -13.10 20.91
C HIS A 232 18.00 -11.65 20.61
N SER A 233 16.92 -11.16 21.21
CA SER A 233 16.38 -9.82 21.00
C SER A 233 17.35 -8.73 21.46
N VAL A 234 17.97 -8.91 22.64
CA VAL A 234 19.00 -7.98 23.16
C VAL A 234 20.26 -8.02 22.32
N PHE A 235 20.73 -9.20 21.89
CA PHE A 235 21.90 -9.30 21.02
C PHE A 235 21.68 -8.58 19.69
N LEU A 236 20.53 -8.80 19.04
CA LEU A 236 20.19 -8.11 17.79
C LEU A 236 20.10 -6.59 17.97
N TYR A 237 19.54 -6.12 19.09
CA TYR A 237 19.46 -4.70 19.41
C TYR A 237 20.83 -3.99 19.37
N TYR A 238 21.90 -4.67 19.77
CA TYR A 238 23.27 -4.13 19.70
C TYR A 238 24.03 -4.49 18.42
N ALA A 239 23.82 -5.69 17.87
CA ALA A 239 24.55 -6.18 16.71
C ALA A 239 24.09 -5.50 15.40
N ILE A 240 22.81 -5.18 15.25
CA ILE A 240 22.27 -4.55 14.03
C ILE A 240 22.91 -3.16 13.81
N PRO A 241 22.92 -2.23 14.80
CA PRO A 241 23.62 -0.95 14.65
C PRO A 241 25.13 -1.09 14.40
N ALA A 242 25.75 -2.19 14.84
CA ALA A 242 27.16 -2.48 14.59
C ALA A 242 27.42 -2.96 13.15
N GLY A 243 26.39 -3.37 12.42
CA GLY A 243 26.46 -3.75 11.01
C GLY A 243 26.01 -5.18 10.71
N LEU A 244 25.39 -5.90 11.65
CA LEU A 244 24.73 -7.18 11.36
C LEU A 244 23.44 -6.91 10.58
N ASP A 245 23.31 -7.46 9.38
CA ASP A 245 22.13 -7.26 8.52
C ASP A 245 21.32 -8.52 8.27
N MET A 246 21.81 -9.69 8.72
CA MET A 246 21.09 -10.97 8.63
C MET A 246 21.35 -11.80 9.90
N ALA A 247 20.44 -12.70 10.27
CA ALA A 247 20.73 -13.75 11.26
C ALA A 247 19.87 -14.99 11.08
N ILE A 248 20.41 -16.14 11.50
CA ILE A 248 19.67 -17.42 11.57
C ILE A 248 18.91 -17.47 12.89
N VAL A 249 17.58 -17.45 12.80
CA VAL A 249 16.64 -17.27 13.92
C VAL A 249 15.39 -18.13 13.75
N ASN A 250 14.64 -18.29 14.84
CA ASN A 250 13.24 -18.71 14.78
C ASN A 250 12.36 -17.47 14.56
N ALA A 251 11.99 -17.17 13.32
CA ALA A 251 11.39 -15.90 12.90
C ALA A 251 10.12 -15.51 13.71
N GLY A 252 9.32 -16.49 14.15
CA GLY A 252 8.09 -16.24 14.93
C GLY A 252 8.29 -16.08 16.44
N GLN A 253 9.53 -16.04 16.93
CA GLN A 253 9.86 -16.09 18.37
C GLN A 253 10.87 -15.01 18.79
N LEU A 254 10.86 -13.83 18.18
CA LEU A 254 11.62 -12.68 18.68
C LEU A 254 10.69 -11.80 19.53
N ASP A 255 11.02 -11.62 20.81
CA ASP A 255 10.27 -10.73 21.69
C ASP A 255 10.61 -9.27 21.33
N VAL A 256 9.63 -8.37 21.41
CA VAL A 256 9.89 -6.94 21.21
C VAL A 256 10.74 -6.46 22.40
N TYR A 257 11.91 -5.87 22.13
CA TYR A 257 12.89 -5.48 23.16
C TYR A 257 12.29 -4.71 24.36
N ASP A 258 11.34 -3.81 24.13
CA ASP A 258 10.67 -3.03 25.19
C ASP A 258 9.59 -3.78 25.98
N THR A 259 9.19 -4.95 25.50
CA THR A 259 8.20 -5.82 26.16
C THR A 259 8.87 -6.89 27.04
N ILE A 260 10.19 -7.07 26.93
CA ILE A 260 10.96 -7.96 27.79
C ILE A 260 10.91 -7.40 29.22
N ASP A 261 10.64 -8.27 30.19
CA ASP A 261 10.67 -7.93 31.61
C ASP A 261 11.94 -7.12 31.96
N PRO A 262 11.84 -5.93 32.59
CA PRO A 262 12.99 -5.06 32.79
C PRO A 262 14.15 -5.69 33.57
N GLU A 263 13.87 -6.56 34.55
CA GLU A 263 14.89 -7.27 35.34
C GLU A 263 15.63 -8.29 34.45
N LEU A 264 14.88 -9.05 33.65
CA LEU A 264 15.43 -10.00 32.68
C LEU A 264 16.23 -9.30 31.57
N ARG A 265 15.69 -8.21 31.01
CA ARG A 265 16.36 -7.42 29.97
C ARG A 265 17.71 -6.92 30.44
N GLN A 266 17.77 -6.31 31.63
CA GLN A 266 19.01 -5.79 32.17
C GLN A 266 20.03 -6.90 32.46
N ALA A 267 19.60 -8.03 33.01
CA ALA A 267 20.48 -9.17 33.27
C ALA A 267 21.07 -9.76 31.97
N VAL A 268 20.26 -9.83 30.90
CA VAL A 268 20.69 -10.28 29.57
C VAL A 268 21.65 -9.28 28.92
N GLU A 269 21.39 -7.97 29.02
CA GLU A 269 22.32 -6.94 28.52
C GLU A 269 23.69 -7.04 29.17
N ASP A 270 23.72 -7.27 30.48
CA ASP A 270 24.98 -7.37 31.23
C ASP A 270 25.82 -8.59 30.79
N VAL A 271 25.16 -9.68 30.39
CA VAL A 271 25.83 -10.84 29.78
C VAL A 271 26.28 -10.54 28.35
N VAL A 272 25.40 -10.00 27.50
CA VAL A 272 25.72 -9.74 26.07
C VAL A 272 26.83 -8.69 25.91
N LEU A 273 26.86 -7.67 26.77
CA LEU A 273 27.86 -6.61 26.74
C LEU A 273 29.06 -6.86 27.67
N ASN A 274 29.09 -7.99 28.36
CA ASN A 274 30.10 -8.30 29.40
C ASN A 274 30.28 -7.15 30.41
N ARG A 275 29.16 -6.55 30.85
CA ARG A 275 29.14 -5.36 31.72
C ARG A 275 29.12 -5.80 33.19
N LYS A 276 30.25 -5.58 33.89
CA LYS A 276 30.34 -5.80 35.35
C LYS A 276 29.68 -4.65 36.10
N VAL A 277 28.87 -4.97 37.12
CA VAL A 277 28.26 -3.98 38.01
C VAL A 277 29.21 -3.69 39.17
N GLU A 278 29.61 -2.43 39.33
CA GLU A 278 30.50 -2.03 40.43
C GLU A 278 29.83 -2.26 41.79
N GLY A 279 30.46 -3.08 42.65
CA GLY A 279 30.00 -3.36 44.01
C GLY A 279 29.20 -4.66 44.18
N GLU A 280 28.87 -5.37 43.09
CA GLU A 280 28.30 -6.72 43.15
C GLU A 280 29.39 -7.79 43.13
N ALA A 281 29.25 -8.82 43.96
CA ALA A 281 30.20 -9.93 44.04
C ALA A 281 29.94 -11.01 42.97
N GLU A 282 28.72 -11.06 42.42
CA GLU A 282 28.28 -12.02 41.41
C GLU A 282 28.59 -11.51 40.00
N SER A 283 29.02 -12.41 39.12
CA SER A 283 29.21 -12.12 37.70
C SER A 283 27.87 -11.97 36.95
N PRO A 284 27.82 -11.25 35.81
CA PRO A 284 26.62 -11.18 34.97
C PRO A 284 26.03 -12.55 34.62
N THR A 285 26.91 -13.51 34.34
CA THR A 285 26.58 -14.91 34.05
C THR A 285 25.87 -15.59 35.23
N GLU A 286 26.41 -15.49 36.44
CA GLU A 286 25.81 -16.09 37.65
C GLU A 286 24.41 -15.51 37.93
N ARG A 287 24.26 -14.20 37.75
CA ARG A 287 22.98 -13.52 37.97
C ARG A 287 21.92 -13.92 36.94
N LEU A 288 22.28 -14.02 35.66
CA LEU A 288 21.35 -14.49 34.63
C LEU A 288 20.94 -15.95 34.86
N ILE A 289 21.87 -16.82 35.27
CA ILE A 289 21.56 -18.22 35.61
C ILE A 289 20.59 -18.29 36.79
N ALA A 290 20.82 -17.50 37.85
CA ALA A 290 19.92 -17.45 39.01
C ALA A 290 18.51 -16.95 38.63
N LEU A 291 18.43 -15.96 37.74
CA LEU A 291 17.16 -15.42 37.25
C LEU A 291 16.43 -16.40 36.34
N ALA A 292 17.16 -17.15 35.50
CA ALA A 292 16.60 -18.11 34.56
C ALA A 292 15.79 -19.22 35.24
N GLU A 293 16.13 -19.62 36.47
CA GLU A 293 15.35 -20.61 37.23
C GLU A 293 13.90 -20.18 37.49
N ARG A 294 13.62 -18.86 37.56
CA ARG A 294 12.24 -18.34 37.71
C ARG A 294 11.36 -18.58 36.48
N TYR A 295 11.97 -18.84 35.31
CA TYR A 295 11.30 -18.92 34.01
C TYR A 295 11.18 -20.36 33.47
N LYS A 296 11.58 -21.39 34.23
CA LYS A 296 11.42 -22.80 33.83
C LYS A 296 9.98 -23.30 34.04
N GLY A 297 9.26 -23.62 32.96
CA GLY A 297 8.06 -24.48 33.01
C GLY A 297 6.73 -23.94 32.45
N SER A 298 6.69 -22.82 31.73
CA SER A 298 5.48 -22.34 31.04
C SER A 298 5.18 -23.16 29.77
N ASN A 299 3.99 -23.75 29.66
CA ASN A 299 3.59 -24.71 28.62
C ASN A 299 2.63 -24.08 27.59
N PRO A 300 2.84 -24.21 26.25
CA PRO A 300 2.04 -23.55 25.20
C PRO A 300 0.58 -24.02 25.05
N ALA A 301 0.16 -25.07 25.76
CA ALA A 301 -1.17 -25.66 25.62
C ALA A 301 -2.29 -24.87 26.35
N GLN A 302 -1.96 -23.84 27.14
CA GLN A 302 -2.94 -23.01 27.84
C GLN A 302 -3.46 -21.80 27.02
N GLU A 303 -2.81 -21.45 25.91
CA GLU A 303 -3.16 -20.24 25.14
C GLU A 303 -4.40 -20.41 24.23
N LYS A 304 -4.84 -21.64 23.91
CA LYS A 304 -5.92 -21.86 22.93
C LYS A 304 -7.33 -22.03 23.51
N ALA A 305 -7.52 -21.96 24.83
CA ALA A 305 -8.84 -22.21 25.46
C ALA A 305 -9.24 -21.23 26.58
N ALA A 306 -8.53 -20.12 26.74
CA ALA A 306 -8.96 -19.03 27.61
C ALA A 306 -9.09 -17.78 26.75
N GLU A 307 -10.28 -17.17 26.69
CA GLU A 307 -10.35 -15.73 26.43
C GLU A 307 -9.77 -15.04 27.68
N GLU A 308 -8.44 -15.11 27.83
CA GLU A 308 -7.70 -14.61 28.99
C GLU A 308 -8.00 -13.11 29.22
N TRP A 309 -8.32 -12.41 28.12
CA TRP A 309 -8.74 -11.02 28.12
C TRP A 309 -10.10 -10.76 28.76
N ARG A 310 -11.04 -11.71 28.79
CA ARG A 310 -12.32 -11.54 29.51
C ARG A 310 -12.14 -11.49 31.02
N GLY A 311 -11.04 -12.06 31.53
CA GLY A 311 -10.64 -11.95 32.93
C GLY A 311 -9.99 -10.61 33.29
N TRP A 312 -9.71 -9.74 32.32
CA TRP A 312 -9.09 -8.43 32.58
C TRP A 312 -10.11 -7.41 33.11
N ASP A 313 -9.59 -6.33 33.70
CA ASP A 313 -10.38 -5.16 34.10
C ASP A 313 -11.10 -4.57 32.90
N VAL A 314 -12.33 -4.07 33.10
CA VAL A 314 -13.21 -3.59 32.04
C VAL A 314 -12.57 -2.52 31.15
N ALA A 315 -11.73 -1.64 31.69
CA ALA A 315 -10.95 -0.67 30.91
C ALA A 315 -10.08 -1.34 29.85
N LYS A 316 -9.35 -2.39 30.27
CA LYS A 316 -8.43 -3.14 29.42
C LYS A 316 -9.18 -4.02 28.42
N ARG A 317 -10.38 -4.49 28.78
CA ARG A 317 -11.28 -5.19 27.85
C ARG A 317 -11.79 -4.26 26.76
N LEU A 318 -12.20 -3.03 27.11
CA LEU A 318 -12.63 -2.01 26.15
C LEU A 318 -11.47 -1.60 25.22
N GLU A 319 -10.27 -1.39 25.76
CA GLU A 319 -9.06 -1.14 24.98
C GLU A 319 -8.77 -2.29 23.99
N HIS A 320 -8.76 -3.53 24.48
CA HIS A 320 -8.55 -4.71 23.64
C HIS A 320 -9.62 -4.86 22.55
N ALA A 321 -10.89 -4.67 22.90
CA ALA A 321 -12.00 -4.74 21.96
C ALA A 321 -11.91 -3.64 20.88
N LEU A 322 -11.48 -2.44 21.24
CA LEU A 322 -11.23 -1.34 20.31
C LEU A 322 -10.05 -1.65 19.38
N VAL A 323 -8.90 -2.05 19.92
CA VAL A 323 -7.68 -2.36 19.14
C VAL A 323 -7.90 -3.56 18.21
N LYS A 324 -8.67 -4.57 18.63
CA LYS A 324 -8.95 -5.77 17.83
C LYS A 324 -10.23 -5.68 16.99
N GLY A 325 -11.02 -4.61 17.11
CA GLY A 325 -12.26 -4.44 16.35
C GLY A 325 -13.39 -5.42 16.73
N ILE A 326 -13.42 -5.89 17.97
CA ILE A 326 -14.38 -6.88 18.50
C ILE A 326 -15.65 -6.17 19.00
N ASP A 327 -16.80 -6.43 18.39
CA ASP A 327 -18.06 -5.75 18.72
C ASP A 327 -19.04 -6.57 19.59
N ALA A 328 -18.69 -7.83 19.89
CA ALA A 328 -19.57 -8.79 20.54
C ALA A 328 -19.92 -8.43 21.99
N TYR A 329 -18.96 -7.90 22.76
CA TYR A 329 -19.13 -7.59 24.19
C TYR A 329 -19.05 -6.09 24.51
N VAL A 330 -18.85 -5.23 23.50
CA VAL A 330 -18.56 -3.81 23.71
C VAL A 330 -19.67 -3.08 24.45
N VAL A 331 -20.94 -3.42 24.21
CA VAL A 331 -22.08 -2.77 24.89
C VAL A 331 -22.08 -3.11 26.38
N ASP A 332 -21.87 -4.39 26.72
CA ASP A 332 -21.85 -4.86 28.10
C ASP A 332 -20.65 -4.29 28.87
N ASP A 333 -19.46 -4.30 28.26
CA ASP A 333 -18.25 -3.71 28.85
C ASP A 333 -18.39 -2.18 29.00
N THR A 334 -19.05 -1.51 28.06
CA THR A 334 -19.32 -0.06 28.14
C THR A 334 -20.30 0.26 29.27
N GLU A 335 -21.32 -0.57 29.48
CA GLU A 335 -22.28 -0.38 30.59
C GLU A 335 -21.61 -0.64 31.95
N GLU A 336 -20.80 -1.68 32.06
CA GLU A 336 -20.04 -1.96 33.28
C GLU A 336 -19.11 -0.79 33.62
N MET A 337 -18.42 -0.23 32.62
CA MET A 337 -17.56 0.93 32.82
C MET A 337 -18.34 2.20 33.17
N ARG A 338 -19.52 2.41 32.58
CA ARG A 338 -20.43 3.53 32.90
C ARG A 338 -20.87 3.52 34.36
N LEU A 339 -21.07 2.34 34.95
CA LEU A 339 -21.45 2.21 36.36
C LEU A 339 -20.29 2.50 37.32
N LEU A 340 -19.04 2.32 36.87
CA LEU A 340 -17.83 2.60 37.64
C LEU A 340 -17.42 4.07 37.58
N MET A 341 -17.86 4.81 36.56
CA MET A 341 -17.48 6.21 36.34
C MET A 341 -18.53 7.20 36.91
N PRO A 342 -18.10 8.31 37.54
CA PRO A 342 -18.98 9.36 38.05
C PRO A 342 -19.90 10.00 37.01
N ARG A 343 -19.40 10.20 35.77
CA ARG A 343 -20.17 10.79 34.67
C ARG A 343 -20.10 9.88 33.45
N PRO A 344 -21.22 9.64 32.74
CA PRO A 344 -21.24 8.81 31.53
C PRO A 344 -20.25 9.25 30.44
N ILE A 345 -19.96 10.56 30.36
CA ILE A 345 -19.00 11.11 29.39
C ILE A 345 -17.55 10.67 29.66
N GLU A 346 -17.21 10.37 30.92
CA GLU A 346 -15.84 9.97 31.31
C GLU A 346 -15.47 8.58 30.78
N VAL A 347 -16.46 7.75 30.43
CA VAL A 347 -16.21 6.49 29.71
C VAL A 347 -15.70 6.76 28.30
N ILE A 348 -16.21 7.83 27.65
CA ILE A 348 -15.72 8.27 26.35
C ILE A 348 -14.34 8.89 26.52
N GLU A 349 -14.20 9.90 27.37
CA GLU A 349 -12.95 10.67 27.54
C GLU A 349 -11.79 9.87 28.13
N GLY A 350 -12.06 8.76 28.84
CA GLY A 350 -11.06 7.86 29.41
C GLY A 350 -10.86 6.59 28.58
N PRO A 351 -11.39 5.43 29.02
CA PRO A 351 -11.01 4.11 28.48
C PRO A 351 -11.29 3.93 26.99
N LEU A 352 -12.36 4.54 26.45
CA LEU A 352 -12.63 4.47 25.02
C LEU A 352 -11.64 5.33 24.22
N MET A 353 -11.37 6.56 24.66
CA MET A 353 -10.36 7.41 24.02
C MET A 353 -8.94 6.87 24.19
N ASP A 354 -8.61 6.23 25.32
CA ASP A 354 -7.32 5.58 25.53
C ASP A 354 -7.13 4.43 24.52
N GLY A 355 -8.15 3.59 24.33
CA GLY A 355 -8.14 2.57 23.27
C GLY A 355 -8.01 3.17 21.87
N MET A 356 -8.66 4.31 21.60
CA MET A 356 -8.54 5.01 20.32
C MET A 356 -7.19 5.71 20.12
N ASN A 357 -6.54 6.18 21.18
CA ASN A 357 -5.17 6.70 21.13
C ASN A 357 -4.19 5.59 20.77
N VAL A 358 -4.35 4.39 21.35
CA VAL A 358 -3.55 3.20 20.98
C VAL A 358 -3.77 2.84 19.51
N VAL A 359 -5.03 2.84 19.02
CA VAL A 359 -5.34 2.66 17.59
C VAL A 359 -4.66 3.73 16.73
N GLY A 360 -4.67 4.99 17.16
CA GLY A 360 -4.00 6.11 16.49
C GLY A 360 -2.48 5.96 16.44
N ASP A 361 -1.85 5.56 17.54
CA ASP A 361 -0.41 5.33 17.64
C ASP A 361 0.04 4.13 16.80
N LEU A 362 -0.75 3.05 16.80
CA LEU A 362 -0.51 1.89 15.94
C LEU A 362 -0.67 2.24 14.47
N PHE A 363 -1.69 3.04 14.11
CA PHE A 363 -1.88 3.52 12.74
C PHE A 363 -0.75 4.46 12.30
N GLY A 364 -0.37 5.42 13.15
CA GLY A 364 0.71 6.37 12.88
C GLY A 364 2.10 5.72 12.79
N SER A 365 2.31 4.59 13.46
CA SER A 365 3.54 3.80 13.39
C SER A 365 3.53 2.70 12.31
N GLY A 366 2.45 2.60 11.52
CA GLY A 366 2.29 1.60 10.46
C GLY A 366 2.07 0.17 10.97
N LYS A 367 1.69 0.00 12.24
CA LYS A 367 1.39 -1.28 12.89
C LYS A 367 -0.10 -1.65 12.85
N MET A 368 -0.95 -0.73 12.42
CA MET A 368 -2.37 -0.92 12.18
C MET A 368 -2.74 -0.20 10.89
N PHE A 369 -3.72 -0.72 10.15
CA PHE A 369 -4.12 -0.19 8.84
C PHE A 369 -5.57 0.27 8.82
N LEU A 370 -5.94 1.03 7.80
CA LEU A 370 -7.26 1.66 7.72
C LEU A 370 -8.44 0.67 7.90
N PRO A 371 -8.46 -0.55 7.33
CA PRO A 371 -9.56 -1.49 7.57
C PRO A 371 -9.73 -1.84 9.06
N GLN A 372 -8.63 -2.01 9.79
CA GLN A 372 -8.63 -2.27 11.23
C GLN A 372 -9.10 -1.03 11.99
N VAL A 373 -8.62 0.17 11.62
CA VAL A 373 -9.07 1.44 12.20
C VAL A 373 -10.58 1.63 12.01
N VAL A 374 -11.14 1.25 10.87
CA VAL A 374 -12.59 1.32 10.62
C VAL A 374 -13.35 0.27 11.45
N LYS A 375 -12.81 -0.94 11.63
CA LYS A 375 -13.37 -1.93 12.57
C LYS A 375 -13.36 -1.40 14.02
N SER A 376 -12.27 -0.75 14.45
CA SER A 376 -12.18 -0.08 15.76
C SER A 376 -13.19 1.06 15.89
N ALA A 377 -13.37 1.86 14.84
CA ALA A 377 -14.36 2.93 14.77
C ALA A 377 -15.79 2.43 15.02
N ARG A 378 -16.13 1.26 14.45
CA ARG A 378 -17.43 0.61 14.65
C ARG A 378 -17.65 0.25 16.11
N VAL A 379 -16.65 -0.36 16.76
CA VAL A 379 -16.68 -0.70 18.18
C VAL A 379 -16.86 0.56 19.03
N MET A 380 -16.10 1.62 18.73
CA MET A 380 -16.20 2.94 19.38
C MET A 380 -17.60 3.55 19.22
N LYS A 381 -18.15 3.61 17.99
CA LYS A 381 -19.49 4.14 17.73
C LYS A 381 -20.57 3.36 18.45
N LYS A 382 -20.47 2.03 18.53
CA LYS A 382 -21.43 1.17 19.23
C LYS A 382 -21.40 1.43 20.74
N ALA A 383 -20.21 1.62 21.32
CA ALA A 383 -20.03 2.03 22.72
C ALA A 383 -20.63 3.42 22.99
N VAL A 384 -20.31 4.43 22.18
CA VAL A 384 -20.82 5.80 22.32
C VAL A 384 -22.34 5.85 22.13
N ALA A 385 -22.89 5.08 21.19
CA ALA A 385 -24.33 4.96 20.97
C ALA A 385 -25.08 4.45 22.20
N HIS A 386 -24.47 3.53 22.95
CA HIS A 386 -25.00 3.06 24.23
C HIS A 386 -24.97 4.14 25.31
N LEU A 387 -23.92 4.98 25.35
CA LEU A 387 -23.74 6.03 26.36
C LEU A 387 -24.60 7.28 26.12
N LEU A 388 -24.97 7.57 24.87
CA LEU A 388 -25.70 8.78 24.45
C LEU A 388 -26.96 9.10 25.30
N PRO A 389 -27.88 8.15 25.56
CA PRO A 389 -29.06 8.41 26.40
C PRO A 389 -28.70 8.82 27.84
N PHE A 390 -27.60 8.30 28.38
CA PHE A 390 -27.13 8.61 29.73
C PHE A 390 -26.40 9.95 29.78
N ILE A 391 -25.62 10.27 28.74
CA ILE A 391 -24.93 11.55 28.60
C ILE A 391 -25.95 12.68 28.47
N GLU A 392 -26.98 12.52 27.63
CA GLU A 392 -28.04 13.51 27.47
C GLU A 392 -28.83 13.76 28.76
N ALA A 393 -29.04 12.70 29.56
CA ALA A 393 -29.64 12.82 30.89
C ALA A 393 -28.71 13.47 31.93
N SER A 394 -27.38 13.46 31.71
CA SER A 394 -26.36 13.98 32.64
C SER A 394 -25.74 15.33 32.22
N LYS A 395 -26.19 15.96 31.13
CA LYS A 395 -25.59 17.21 30.63
C LYS A 395 -25.76 18.35 31.63
N GLU A 396 -24.63 18.88 32.12
CA GLU A 396 -24.55 20.28 32.53
C GLU A 396 -24.34 21.17 31.29
N PRO A 397 -24.90 22.39 31.23
CA PRO A 397 -24.76 23.26 30.08
C PRO A 397 -23.29 23.67 29.86
N GLY A 398 -22.65 23.22 28.77
CA GLY A 398 -21.42 23.84 28.24
C GLY A 398 -20.12 23.01 28.14
N ALA A 399 -20.12 21.69 28.27
CA ALA A 399 -18.91 20.88 28.02
C ALA A 399 -18.49 20.91 26.53
N LYS A 400 -17.21 21.24 26.25
CA LYS A 400 -16.64 21.36 24.88
C LYS A 400 -15.86 20.10 24.49
N GLY A 401 -16.11 19.57 23.29
CA GLY A 401 -15.32 18.48 22.67
C GLY A 401 -13.98 18.95 22.09
N LYS A 402 -13.20 18.02 21.50
CA LYS A 402 -11.83 18.25 20.98
C LYS A 402 -11.77 19.24 19.79
N GLY A 403 -12.86 19.32 19.02
CA GLY A 403 -13.05 20.25 17.92
C GLY A 403 -14.13 19.75 16.95
N LYS A 404 -14.74 20.65 16.19
CA LYS A 404 -15.80 20.36 15.22
C LYS A 404 -15.38 20.68 13.79
N VAL A 405 -15.63 19.75 12.87
CA VAL A 405 -15.28 19.86 11.45
C VAL A 405 -16.55 19.77 10.61
N VAL A 406 -16.79 20.77 9.76
CA VAL A 406 -17.78 20.67 8.67
C VAL A 406 -17.08 20.08 7.45
N MET A 407 -17.60 18.98 6.92
CA MET A 407 -17.05 18.30 5.74
C MET A 407 -18.05 18.28 4.59
N ALA A 408 -17.59 18.53 3.37
CA ALA A 408 -18.43 18.49 2.18
C ALA A 408 -17.65 18.05 0.93
N THR A 409 -18.30 17.27 0.07
CA THR A 409 -17.87 17.16 -1.33
C THR A 409 -18.45 18.36 -2.08
N VAL A 410 -17.57 19.10 -2.76
CA VAL A 410 -17.90 20.41 -3.35
C VAL A 410 -18.97 20.30 -4.44
N LYS A 411 -19.56 21.45 -4.77
CA LYS A 411 -20.62 21.59 -5.77
C LYS A 411 -20.27 20.87 -7.08
N GLY A 412 -21.25 20.13 -7.62
CA GLY A 412 -21.13 19.42 -8.89
C GLY A 412 -20.30 18.13 -8.85
N ASP A 413 -19.66 17.82 -7.72
CA ASP A 413 -18.98 16.54 -7.49
C ASP A 413 -19.80 15.64 -6.56
N VAL A 414 -19.74 14.33 -6.82
CA VAL A 414 -20.63 13.31 -6.26
C VAL A 414 -19.87 12.22 -5.50
N HIS A 415 -18.54 12.23 -5.56
CA HIS A 415 -17.73 11.16 -4.97
C HIS A 415 -17.40 11.48 -3.51
N ASP A 416 -17.67 10.53 -2.62
CA ASP A 416 -17.56 10.72 -1.17
C ASP A 416 -16.79 9.62 -0.43
N ILE A 417 -16.29 8.57 -1.09
CA ILE A 417 -15.59 7.46 -0.44
C ILE A 417 -14.43 7.98 0.43
N GLY A 418 -13.51 8.75 -0.15
CA GLY A 418 -12.38 9.34 0.59
C GLY A 418 -12.82 10.31 1.69
N LYS A 419 -13.87 11.12 1.46
CA LYS A 419 -14.44 12.02 2.47
C LYS A 419 -14.97 11.23 3.67
N ASN A 420 -15.70 10.15 3.42
CA ASN A 420 -16.30 9.32 4.47
C ASN A 420 -15.21 8.63 5.30
N ILE A 421 -14.14 8.16 4.65
CA ILE A 421 -12.96 7.61 5.34
C ILE A 421 -12.34 8.67 6.27
N VAL A 422 -12.08 9.88 5.78
CA VAL A 422 -11.52 10.98 6.61
C VAL A 422 -12.47 11.31 7.77
N GLY A 423 -13.78 11.39 7.52
CA GLY A 423 -14.79 11.64 8.55
C GLY A 423 -14.76 10.59 9.65
N VAL A 424 -14.72 9.31 9.29
CA VAL A 424 -14.62 8.20 10.26
C VAL A 424 -13.31 8.29 11.05
N VAL A 425 -12.18 8.51 10.39
CA VAL A 425 -10.86 8.61 11.05
C VAL A 425 -10.78 9.81 12.00
N LEU A 426 -11.40 10.95 11.67
CA LEU A 426 -11.47 12.09 12.59
C LEU A 426 -12.41 11.84 13.77
N GLN A 427 -13.56 11.19 13.54
CA GLN A 427 -14.48 10.78 14.62
C GLN A 427 -13.78 9.82 15.59
N CYS A 428 -12.99 8.89 15.07
CA CYS A 428 -12.13 8.00 15.86
C CYS A 428 -11.20 8.74 16.82
N ASN A 429 -10.83 9.98 16.49
CA ASN A 429 -9.89 10.78 17.26
C ASN A 429 -10.56 11.86 18.12
N GLY A 430 -11.88 11.76 18.33
CA GLY A 430 -12.64 12.63 19.22
C GLY A 430 -13.14 13.94 18.61
N PHE A 431 -13.06 14.11 17.29
CA PHE A 431 -13.64 15.26 16.58
C PHE A 431 -15.13 15.04 16.30
N GLU A 432 -15.92 16.10 16.41
CA GLU A 432 -17.31 16.12 15.95
C GLU A 432 -17.35 16.42 14.44
N ILE A 433 -17.97 15.55 13.64
CA ILE A 433 -18.03 15.71 12.18
C ILE A 433 -19.46 16.01 11.75
N VAL A 434 -19.62 17.14 11.05
CA VAL A 434 -20.86 17.53 10.37
C VAL A 434 -20.65 17.32 8.87
N ASP A 435 -21.09 16.16 8.38
CA ASP A 435 -20.99 15.80 6.96
C ASP A 435 -22.22 16.31 6.18
N LEU A 436 -21.98 17.24 5.25
CA LEU A 436 -23.03 17.84 4.41
C LEU A 436 -23.35 17.01 3.17
N GLY A 437 -22.62 15.92 2.94
CA GLY A 437 -22.79 15.05 1.78
C GLY A 437 -22.07 15.56 0.53
N VAL A 438 -22.74 15.43 -0.61
CA VAL A 438 -22.17 15.70 -1.94
C VAL A 438 -22.92 16.77 -2.71
N MET A 439 -22.28 17.33 -3.74
CA MET A 439 -22.79 18.45 -4.53
C MET A 439 -23.18 19.67 -3.68
N VAL A 440 -22.42 19.93 -2.61
CA VAL A 440 -22.79 20.98 -1.64
C VAL A 440 -22.32 22.35 -2.14
N PRO A 441 -23.24 23.33 -2.33
CA PRO A 441 -22.84 24.68 -2.73
C PRO A 441 -22.09 25.39 -1.61
N TRP A 442 -21.14 26.26 -1.96
CA TRP A 442 -20.32 27.00 -1.00
C TRP A 442 -21.15 27.73 0.07
N SER A 443 -22.34 28.24 -0.31
CA SER A 443 -23.21 28.98 0.61
C SER A 443 -23.67 28.13 1.78
N LYS A 444 -24.07 26.86 1.52
CA LYS A 444 -24.45 25.90 2.56
C LYS A 444 -23.28 25.47 3.42
N ILE A 445 -22.08 25.36 2.84
CA ILE A 445 -20.86 25.00 3.59
C ILE A 445 -20.57 26.08 4.63
N LEU A 446 -20.59 27.36 4.21
CA LEU A 446 -20.35 28.50 5.10
C LEU A 446 -21.48 28.68 6.12
N GLU A 447 -22.74 28.51 5.72
CA GLU A 447 -23.90 28.53 6.60
C GLU A 447 -23.76 27.47 7.71
N ALA A 448 -23.55 26.20 7.33
CA ALA A 448 -23.39 25.12 8.28
C ALA A 448 -22.18 25.32 9.21
N ALA A 449 -21.06 25.85 8.71
CA ALA A 449 -19.89 26.15 9.53
C ALA A 449 -20.20 27.18 10.63
N ASN A 450 -20.99 28.21 10.31
CA ASN A 450 -21.43 29.20 11.30
C ASN A 450 -22.50 28.64 12.25
N GLU A 451 -23.51 27.93 11.73
CA GLU A 451 -24.61 27.37 12.54
C GLU A 451 -24.15 26.33 13.56
N ASN A 452 -23.06 25.61 13.24
CA ASN A 452 -22.54 24.55 14.08
C ASN A 452 -21.38 24.98 14.97
N ASP A 453 -20.96 26.26 14.93
CA ASP A 453 -19.74 26.76 15.58
C ASP A 453 -18.51 25.90 15.21
N ALA A 454 -18.31 25.65 13.91
CA ALA A 454 -17.25 24.76 13.44
C ALA A 454 -15.85 25.38 13.63
N ASP A 455 -14.91 24.57 14.10
CA ASP A 455 -13.52 24.96 14.27
C ASP A 455 -12.74 24.94 12.95
N MET A 456 -13.20 24.16 11.97
CA MET A 456 -12.56 23.99 10.66
C MET A 456 -13.53 23.48 9.58
N ILE A 457 -13.19 23.74 8.32
CA ILE A 457 -13.94 23.26 7.13
C ILE A 457 -13.06 22.33 6.32
N GLY A 458 -13.58 21.17 5.90
CA GLY A 458 -12.92 20.21 5.02
C GLY A 458 -13.65 20.05 3.69
N LEU A 459 -12.94 20.23 2.58
CA LEU A 459 -13.48 20.08 1.22
C LEU A 459 -12.89 18.85 0.52
N SER A 460 -13.77 18.11 -0.17
CA SER A 460 -13.40 16.95 -1.01
C SER A 460 -13.75 17.18 -2.48
N GLY A 461 -12.89 16.71 -3.39
CA GLY A 461 -13.13 16.73 -4.84
C GLY A 461 -12.33 15.66 -5.59
N LEU A 462 -12.98 15.01 -6.57
CA LEU A 462 -12.44 13.97 -7.43
C LEU A 462 -12.15 14.47 -8.85
N ILE A 463 -12.97 15.36 -9.41
CA ILE A 463 -12.82 15.82 -10.81
C ILE A 463 -12.13 17.18 -10.89
N THR A 464 -11.61 17.54 -12.07
CA THR A 464 -10.88 18.80 -12.24
C THR A 464 -11.74 20.06 -12.05
N PRO A 465 -13.04 20.10 -12.41
CA PRO A 465 -13.92 21.22 -12.06
C PRO A 465 -14.03 21.48 -10.56
N SER A 466 -13.89 20.45 -9.72
CA SER A 466 -14.00 20.56 -8.26
C SER A 466 -12.91 21.47 -7.66
N LEU A 467 -11.76 21.59 -8.32
CA LEU A 467 -10.68 22.47 -7.89
C LEU A 467 -11.08 23.96 -7.94
N ASP A 468 -11.91 24.34 -8.91
CA ASP A 468 -12.40 25.72 -9.04
C ASP A 468 -13.41 26.05 -7.94
N GLU A 469 -14.30 25.10 -7.62
CA GLU A 469 -15.25 25.26 -6.52
C GLU A 469 -14.52 25.41 -5.16
N MET A 470 -13.40 24.71 -4.95
CA MET A 470 -12.57 24.89 -3.76
C MET A 470 -11.95 26.29 -3.68
N VAL A 471 -11.54 26.87 -4.81
CA VAL A 471 -11.07 28.27 -4.86
C VAL A 471 -12.23 29.22 -4.52
N THR A 472 -13.42 28.99 -5.09
CA THR A 472 -14.61 29.80 -4.78
C THR A 472 -14.96 29.74 -3.30
N VAL A 473 -14.91 28.57 -2.66
CA VAL A 473 -15.14 28.48 -1.21
C VAL A 473 -14.11 29.33 -0.44
N ALA A 474 -12.83 29.27 -0.79
CA ALA A 474 -11.80 30.09 -0.15
C ALA A 474 -12.04 31.61 -0.34
N GLU A 475 -12.39 32.04 -1.55
CA GLU A 475 -12.76 33.44 -1.84
C GLU A 475 -13.97 33.90 -1.03
N GLU A 476 -14.99 33.05 -0.90
CA GLU A 476 -16.20 33.38 -0.15
C GLU A 476 -15.97 33.35 1.37
N MET A 477 -15.12 32.45 1.88
CA MET A 477 -14.66 32.50 3.28
C MET A 477 -13.95 33.82 3.58
N GLN A 478 -13.10 34.29 2.66
CA GLN A 478 -12.44 35.59 2.79
C GLN A 478 -13.43 36.76 2.77
N ARG A 479 -14.44 36.72 1.89
CA ARG A 479 -15.50 37.75 1.82
C ARG A 479 -16.37 37.75 3.08
N ALA A 480 -16.63 36.58 3.66
CA ALA A 480 -17.38 36.42 4.89
C ALA A 480 -16.58 36.77 6.17
N GLY A 481 -15.28 37.10 6.04
CA GLY A 481 -14.43 37.44 7.18
C GLY A 481 -14.14 36.25 8.11
N MET A 482 -14.24 35.03 7.59
CA MET A 482 -13.91 33.81 8.33
C MET A 482 -12.43 33.74 8.67
N THR A 483 -12.10 33.02 9.74
CA THR A 483 -10.71 32.84 10.20
C THR A 483 -10.34 31.40 10.53
N MET A 484 -11.31 30.49 10.52
CA MET A 484 -11.07 29.06 10.74
C MET A 484 -10.22 28.44 9.61
N PRO A 485 -9.49 27.36 9.89
CA PRO A 485 -8.74 26.63 8.87
C PRO A 485 -9.64 25.98 7.79
N LEU A 486 -9.12 25.97 6.56
CA LEU A 486 -9.69 25.28 5.41
C LEU A 486 -8.79 24.10 5.00
N LEU A 487 -9.32 22.90 5.09
CA LEU A 487 -8.65 21.65 4.69
C LEU A 487 -9.09 21.25 3.28
N ILE A 488 -8.13 20.96 2.41
CA ILE A 488 -8.34 20.60 1.01
C ILE A 488 -7.86 19.16 0.78
N GLY A 489 -8.73 18.29 0.24
CA GLY A 489 -8.38 16.91 -0.08
C GLY A 489 -9.19 16.32 -1.26
N GLY A 490 -8.84 15.11 -1.67
CA GLY A 490 -9.45 14.40 -2.81
C GLY A 490 -8.52 14.24 -4.02
N ALA A 491 -8.85 13.34 -4.96
CA ALA A 491 -7.90 12.81 -5.95
C ALA A 491 -7.28 13.86 -6.90
N THR A 492 -8.01 14.92 -7.25
CA THR A 492 -7.49 15.99 -8.12
C THR A 492 -6.72 17.06 -7.36
N THR A 493 -6.77 17.04 -6.02
CA THR A 493 -6.10 18.03 -5.19
C THR A 493 -4.60 17.76 -5.06
N SER A 494 -3.81 18.82 -4.88
CA SER A 494 -2.37 18.69 -4.65
C SER A 494 -1.82 19.84 -3.83
N LYS A 495 -0.69 19.61 -3.15
CA LYS A 495 0.07 20.63 -2.42
C LYS A 495 0.37 21.84 -3.32
N VAL A 496 0.75 21.55 -4.56
CA VAL A 496 1.11 22.57 -5.58
C VAL A 496 -0.11 23.40 -5.99
N HIS A 497 -1.24 22.76 -6.32
CA HIS A 497 -2.45 23.49 -6.69
C HIS A 497 -2.94 24.36 -5.54
N THR A 498 -2.98 23.80 -4.33
CA THR A 498 -3.42 24.50 -3.12
C THR A 498 -2.56 25.73 -2.85
N ALA A 499 -1.23 25.59 -2.90
CA ALA A 499 -0.29 26.70 -2.71
C ALA A 499 -0.42 27.82 -3.77
N LEU A 500 -0.73 27.47 -5.01
CA LEU A 500 -0.76 28.42 -6.13
C LEU A 500 -2.11 29.10 -6.35
N ARG A 501 -3.22 28.42 -6.00
CA ARG A 501 -4.57 28.85 -6.38
C ARG A 501 -5.53 29.05 -5.22
N ILE A 502 -5.47 28.20 -4.17
CA ILE A 502 -6.45 28.23 -3.08
C ILE A 502 -5.94 29.07 -1.90
N ASP A 503 -4.72 28.82 -1.43
CA ASP A 503 -4.09 29.58 -0.33
C ASP A 503 -4.04 31.10 -0.59
N PRO A 504 -3.74 31.60 -1.81
CA PRO A 504 -3.78 33.05 -2.05
C PRO A 504 -5.17 33.69 -1.98
N ALA A 505 -6.25 32.89 -2.09
CA ALA A 505 -7.62 33.38 -2.08
C ALA A 505 -8.19 33.63 -0.67
N TYR A 506 -7.52 33.11 0.38
CA TYR A 506 -7.97 33.20 1.77
C TYR A 506 -6.80 33.45 2.73
N GLN A 507 -6.90 34.48 3.59
CA GLN A 507 -5.81 34.85 4.50
C GLN A 507 -5.65 33.89 5.69
N GLY A 508 -6.73 33.18 6.06
CA GLY A 508 -6.71 32.15 7.08
C GLY A 508 -5.89 30.92 6.66
N PRO A 509 -5.72 29.92 7.55
CA PRO A 509 -4.94 28.74 7.23
C PRO A 509 -5.61 27.90 6.14
N VAL A 510 -4.93 27.65 5.02
CA VAL A 510 -5.34 26.68 3.98
C VAL A 510 -4.33 25.55 3.94
N LEU A 511 -4.78 24.31 4.06
CA LEU A 511 -3.88 23.15 4.11
C LEU A 511 -4.35 22.05 3.18
N HIS A 512 -3.42 21.58 2.33
CA HIS A 512 -3.61 20.33 1.58
C HIS A 512 -3.33 19.14 2.49
N VAL A 513 -4.31 18.25 2.59
CA VAL A 513 -4.23 16.99 3.34
C VAL A 513 -4.25 15.85 2.33
N LEU A 514 -3.17 15.05 2.34
CA LEU A 514 -2.96 14.02 1.32
C LEU A 514 -3.94 12.85 1.47
N ASP A 515 -4.12 12.37 2.69
CA ASP A 515 -4.81 11.14 3.03
C ASP A 515 -5.44 11.24 4.43
N ALA A 516 -6.26 10.25 4.80
CA ALA A 516 -6.95 10.24 6.08
C ALA A 516 -6.01 10.09 7.28
N SER A 517 -4.84 9.45 7.12
CA SER A 517 -3.86 9.29 8.19
C SER A 517 -3.26 10.61 8.65
N ARG A 518 -3.01 11.52 7.70
CA ARG A 518 -2.49 12.84 8.00
C ARG A 518 -3.56 13.81 8.50
N ALA A 519 -4.84 13.55 8.20
CA ALA A 519 -5.94 14.42 8.60
C ALA A 519 -6.01 14.60 10.13
N VAL A 520 -5.75 13.55 10.90
CA VAL A 520 -5.77 13.58 12.38
C VAL A 520 -4.70 14.50 12.95
N GLY A 521 -3.46 14.34 12.49
CA GLY A 521 -2.33 15.14 12.95
C GLY A 521 -2.52 16.61 12.60
N VAL A 522 -3.02 16.90 11.40
CA VAL A 522 -3.34 18.26 10.96
C VAL A 522 -4.46 18.86 11.81
N ALA A 523 -5.59 18.17 11.96
CA ALA A 523 -6.73 18.68 12.74
C ALA A 523 -6.34 18.93 14.20
N THR A 524 -5.58 18.02 14.81
CA THR A 524 -5.12 18.13 16.21
C THR A 524 -4.16 19.32 16.39
N ALA A 525 -3.24 19.53 15.45
CA ALA A 525 -2.33 20.67 15.50
C ALA A 525 -3.08 22.02 15.36
N LEU A 526 -4.15 22.05 14.55
CA LEU A 526 -4.91 23.27 14.28
C LEU A 526 -5.83 23.70 15.43
N VAL A 527 -6.24 22.78 16.30
CA VAL A 527 -7.03 23.09 17.52
C VAL A 527 -6.15 23.26 18.76
N SER A 528 -4.83 23.10 18.64
CA SER A 528 -3.89 23.23 19.76
C SER A 528 -3.64 24.69 20.14
N ASP A 529 -3.89 25.06 21.40
CA ASP A 529 -3.63 26.41 21.91
C ASP A 529 -2.14 26.83 21.89
N THR A 530 -1.22 25.86 21.91
CA THR A 530 0.23 26.10 22.03
C THR A 530 1.01 25.83 20.74
N GLY A 531 0.53 24.92 19.89
CA GLY A 531 1.21 24.47 18.68
C GLY A 531 0.69 25.09 17.37
N ARG A 532 -0.53 25.62 17.36
CA ARG A 532 -1.22 26.05 16.13
C ARG A 532 -0.43 27.09 15.34
N ASP A 533 0.01 28.17 15.96
CA ASP A 533 0.61 29.30 15.23
C ASP A 533 1.94 28.90 14.57
N ALA A 534 2.77 28.13 15.29
CA ALA A 534 4.02 27.60 14.74
C ALA A 534 3.77 26.64 13.57
N TYR A 535 2.74 25.79 13.69
CA TYR A 535 2.35 24.85 12.64
C TYR A 535 1.84 25.55 11.38
N VAL A 536 0.95 26.55 11.55
CA VAL A 536 0.43 27.37 10.45
C VAL A 536 1.55 28.13 9.75
N GLN A 537 2.49 28.71 10.50
CA GLN A 537 3.62 29.43 9.91
C GLN A 537 4.50 28.51 9.06
N GLY A 538 4.81 27.31 9.56
CA GLY A 538 5.60 26.33 8.81
C GLY A 538 4.98 25.97 7.46
N TYR A 539 3.65 25.79 7.40
CA TYR A 539 2.97 25.49 6.14
C TYR A 539 2.92 26.70 5.18
N LYS A 540 2.76 27.92 5.71
CA LYS A 540 2.83 29.15 4.90
C LYS A 540 4.20 29.35 4.27
N ASP A 541 5.27 29.08 5.03
CA ASP A 541 6.64 29.15 4.53
C ASP A 541 6.89 28.09 3.43
N ASP A 542 6.40 26.87 3.63
CA ASP A 542 6.41 25.79 2.64
C ASP A 542 5.71 26.19 1.34
N TYR A 543 4.52 26.81 1.43
CA TYR A 543 3.77 27.29 0.27
C TYR A 543 4.44 28.47 -0.41
N ALA A 544 5.03 29.40 0.34
CA ALA A 544 5.86 30.45 -0.23
C ALA A 544 7.03 29.86 -1.03
N HIS A 545 7.74 28.87 -0.47
CA HIS A 545 8.81 28.18 -1.18
C HIS A 545 8.33 27.48 -2.44
N VAL A 546 7.19 26.78 -2.41
CA VAL A 546 6.60 26.15 -3.59
C VAL A 546 6.28 27.18 -4.68
N ARG A 547 5.74 28.35 -4.29
CA ARG A 547 5.46 29.46 -5.22
C ARG A 547 6.77 30.00 -5.82
N ASP A 548 7.80 30.22 -5.02
CA ASP A 548 9.09 30.75 -5.47
C ASP A 548 9.81 29.77 -6.41
N VAL A 549 9.84 28.47 -6.08
CA VAL A 549 10.42 27.42 -6.94
C VAL A 549 9.67 27.32 -8.26
N ARG A 550 8.33 27.45 -8.23
CA ARG A 550 7.50 27.43 -9.44
C ARG A 550 7.74 28.68 -10.29
N ALA A 551 7.82 29.85 -9.68
CA ALA A 551 8.13 31.11 -10.36
C ALA A 551 9.53 31.11 -10.97
N GLY A 552 10.49 30.40 -10.35
CA GLY A 552 11.86 30.23 -10.86
C GLY A 552 12.04 29.18 -11.96
N LYS A 553 11.08 28.27 -12.16
CA LYS A 553 11.05 27.37 -13.32
C LYS A 553 10.47 28.13 -14.51
N GLY A 554 11.28 28.37 -15.54
CA GLY A 554 10.79 28.93 -16.81
C GLY A 554 9.63 28.09 -17.36
N GLN A 555 8.66 28.75 -17.99
CA GLN A 555 7.56 28.07 -18.70
C GLN A 555 8.11 27.06 -19.70
N SER A 556 7.35 25.97 -19.91
CA SER A 556 7.73 25.00 -20.93
C SER A 556 7.69 25.70 -22.27
N VAL A 557 8.76 25.62 -23.07
CA VAL A 557 8.75 26.23 -24.40
C VAL A 557 7.65 25.54 -25.22
N LEU A 558 6.61 26.28 -25.59
CA LEU A 558 5.52 25.78 -26.40
C LEU A 558 5.81 26.02 -27.89
N HIS A 559 5.42 25.07 -28.74
CA HIS A 559 5.19 25.32 -30.16
C HIS A 559 3.91 26.14 -30.33
N THR A 560 3.87 26.97 -31.37
CA THR A 560 2.59 27.48 -31.88
C THR A 560 1.68 26.30 -32.28
N LEU A 561 0.38 26.50 -32.30
CA LEU A 561 -0.58 25.46 -32.70
C LEU A 561 -0.27 24.93 -34.10
N GLU A 562 0.13 25.80 -35.03
CA GLU A 562 0.50 25.41 -36.39
C GLU A 562 1.77 24.56 -36.43
N GLU A 563 2.82 24.92 -35.68
CA GLU A 563 4.03 24.10 -35.54
C GLU A 563 3.74 22.76 -34.87
N ALA A 564 2.86 22.71 -33.87
CA ALA A 564 2.45 21.48 -33.22
C ALA A 564 1.66 20.57 -34.18
N ARG A 565 0.75 21.13 -34.98
CA ARG A 565 0.01 20.42 -36.04
C ARG A 565 0.93 19.90 -37.14
N ALA A 566 1.97 20.65 -37.51
CA ALA A 566 2.97 20.21 -38.46
C ALA A 566 3.81 19.03 -37.94
N ASN A 567 4.00 18.94 -36.62
CA ASN A 567 4.69 17.84 -35.94
C ASN A 567 3.72 16.77 -35.40
N TYR A 568 2.62 16.48 -36.11
CA TYR A 568 1.64 15.48 -35.72
C TYR A 568 2.22 14.05 -35.73
N TYR A 569 1.51 13.11 -35.09
CA TYR A 569 1.89 11.69 -35.17
C TYR A 569 1.39 11.10 -36.49
N ASP A 570 2.32 10.70 -37.36
CA ASP A 570 2.02 10.10 -38.66
C ASP A 570 1.78 8.60 -38.51
N ALA A 571 0.56 8.24 -38.09
CA ALA A 571 0.15 6.85 -37.93
C ALA A 571 0.03 6.13 -39.29
N TYR A 572 0.31 4.82 -39.32
CA TYR A 572 0.18 4.02 -40.53
C TYR A 572 -1.29 3.67 -40.81
N LEU A 573 -2.06 4.65 -41.32
CA LEU A 573 -3.52 4.61 -41.44
C LEU A 573 -4.07 3.42 -42.27
N SER A 574 -3.25 2.78 -43.10
CA SER A 574 -3.65 1.53 -43.78
C SER A 574 -3.91 0.37 -42.82
N ASP A 575 -3.41 0.45 -41.58
CA ASP A 575 -3.60 -0.56 -40.55
C ASP A 575 -4.88 -0.34 -39.71
N LYS A 576 -5.67 0.69 -40.03
CA LYS A 576 -6.97 0.95 -39.39
C LYS A 576 -7.88 -0.28 -39.45
N PRO A 577 -8.75 -0.50 -38.45
CA PRO A 577 -9.63 -1.66 -38.44
C PRO A 577 -10.63 -1.60 -39.61
N ALA A 578 -11.12 -2.76 -40.02
CA ALA A 578 -12.28 -2.82 -40.90
C ALA A 578 -13.51 -2.19 -40.20
N PRO A 579 -14.55 -1.80 -40.97
CA PRO A 579 -15.83 -1.40 -40.39
C PRO A 579 -16.33 -2.41 -39.35
N PRO A 580 -16.96 -1.97 -38.25
CA PRO A 580 -17.54 -2.84 -37.23
C PRO A 580 -18.42 -3.92 -37.85
N LEU A 581 -18.31 -5.16 -37.37
CA LEU A 581 -19.17 -6.27 -37.79
C LEU A 581 -20.64 -5.99 -37.49
N GLN A 582 -20.90 -5.31 -36.37
CA GLN A 582 -22.23 -4.93 -35.89
C GLN A 582 -22.26 -3.42 -35.60
N PRO A 583 -22.38 -2.57 -36.64
CA PRO A 583 -22.48 -1.13 -36.44
C PRO A 583 -23.81 -0.76 -35.77
N GLY A 584 -23.92 0.48 -35.28
CA GLY A 584 -25.11 0.97 -34.58
C GLY A 584 -25.04 0.84 -33.06
N LEU A 585 -26.18 1.06 -32.40
CA LEU A 585 -26.30 1.13 -30.94
C LEU A 585 -26.66 -0.22 -30.32
N HIS A 586 -25.94 -0.59 -29.26
CA HIS A 586 -26.08 -1.82 -28.50
C HIS A 586 -26.35 -1.49 -27.03
N ARG A 587 -27.44 -2.03 -26.50
CA ARG A 587 -27.90 -1.80 -25.12
C ARG A 587 -27.79 -3.09 -24.30
N PHE A 588 -27.35 -2.94 -23.06
CA PHE A 588 -27.18 -4.02 -22.09
C PHE A 588 -27.89 -3.63 -20.79
N ASP A 589 -29.05 -4.23 -20.54
CA ASP A 589 -29.94 -3.86 -19.43
C ASP A 589 -29.59 -4.52 -18.08
N ASP A 590 -28.91 -5.65 -18.13
CA ASP A 590 -28.59 -6.48 -16.95
C ASP A 590 -27.37 -7.36 -17.28
N TRP A 591 -26.19 -6.73 -17.36
CA TRP A 591 -24.96 -7.49 -17.57
C TRP A 591 -24.62 -8.30 -16.31
N SER A 592 -24.20 -9.55 -16.48
CA SER A 592 -23.95 -10.47 -15.37
C SER A 592 -22.84 -9.95 -14.45
N LEU A 593 -23.16 -9.65 -13.19
CA LEU A 593 -22.18 -9.30 -12.17
C LEU A 593 -21.17 -10.43 -11.91
N ALA A 594 -21.57 -11.69 -12.13
CA ALA A 594 -20.65 -12.84 -12.03
C ALA A 594 -19.58 -12.81 -13.13
N ASP A 595 -19.94 -12.37 -14.34
CA ASP A 595 -18.98 -12.19 -15.44
C ASP A 595 -18.04 -11.00 -15.19
N LEU A 596 -18.57 -9.91 -14.61
CA LEU A 596 -17.76 -8.75 -14.22
C LEU A 596 -16.79 -9.08 -13.08
N ARG A 597 -17.16 -9.95 -12.14
CA ARG A 597 -16.28 -10.36 -11.04
C ARG A 597 -14.95 -10.94 -11.53
N GLU A 598 -14.97 -11.65 -12.67
CA GLU A 598 -13.78 -12.29 -13.23
C GLU A 598 -12.75 -11.30 -13.81
N CYS A 599 -13.17 -10.07 -14.13
CA CYS A 599 -12.31 -9.04 -14.71
C CYS A 599 -12.10 -7.81 -13.80
N ILE A 600 -12.31 -7.96 -12.50
CA ILE A 600 -12.01 -6.89 -11.52
C ILE A 600 -10.50 -6.67 -11.44
N ASP A 601 -10.06 -5.42 -11.58
CA ASP A 601 -8.77 -4.96 -11.05
C ASP A 601 -8.92 -4.60 -9.57
N TRP A 602 -8.32 -5.43 -8.73
CA TRP A 602 -8.35 -5.31 -7.28
C TRP A 602 -7.32 -4.30 -6.75
N THR A 603 -6.33 -3.88 -7.55
CA THR A 603 -5.28 -2.97 -7.07
C THR A 603 -5.86 -1.63 -6.60
N PRO A 604 -6.77 -0.95 -7.35
CA PRO A 604 -7.36 0.27 -6.87
C PRO A 604 -8.36 0.07 -5.71
N PHE A 605 -8.95 -1.13 -5.57
CA PHE A 605 -9.76 -1.47 -4.41
C PHE A 605 -8.91 -1.40 -3.13
N PHE A 606 -7.76 -2.06 -3.09
CA PHE A 606 -6.87 -1.99 -1.92
C PHE A 606 -6.34 -0.59 -1.64
N ARG A 607 -6.01 0.18 -2.69
CA ARG A 607 -5.59 1.58 -2.54
C ARG A 607 -6.67 2.47 -1.95
N ALA A 608 -7.94 2.27 -2.30
CA ALA A 608 -9.05 3.00 -1.70
C ALA A 608 -9.18 2.74 -0.19
N TRP A 609 -8.66 1.60 0.28
CA TRP A 609 -8.56 1.22 1.69
C TRP A 609 -7.17 1.53 2.30
N GLU A 610 -6.38 2.41 1.68
CA GLU A 610 -5.02 2.81 2.11
C GLU A 610 -4.03 1.63 2.23
N LEU A 611 -4.33 0.48 1.63
CA LEU A 611 -3.41 -0.66 1.53
C LEU A 611 -2.57 -0.50 0.27
N HIS A 612 -1.30 -0.14 0.46
CA HIS A 612 -0.37 0.17 -0.61
C HIS A 612 0.30 -1.10 -1.12
N GLY A 613 -0.03 -1.50 -2.34
CA GLY A 613 0.53 -2.67 -3.00
C GLY A 613 -0.19 -2.95 -4.32
N THR A 614 0.24 -3.97 -5.05
CA THR A 614 -0.39 -4.43 -6.29
C THR A 614 -1.04 -5.78 -6.05
N TYR A 615 -2.25 -6.02 -6.54
CA TYR A 615 -2.88 -7.33 -6.47
C TYR A 615 -2.33 -8.26 -7.57
N PRO A 616 -2.08 -9.56 -7.31
CA PRO A 616 -2.34 -10.28 -6.06
C PRO A 616 -1.24 -10.16 -4.99
N SER A 617 -0.05 -9.66 -5.32
CA SER A 617 1.11 -9.66 -4.40
C SER A 617 0.88 -8.97 -3.05
N ILE A 618 -0.06 -8.02 -2.97
CA ILE A 618 -0.44 -7.35 -1.72
C ILE A 618 -1.06 -8.30 -0.70
N LEU A 619 -1.65 -9.42 -1.13
CA LEU A 619 -2.17 -10.45 -0.23
C LEU A 619 -1.04 -11.18 0.52
N ASP A 620 0.15 -11.18 -0.06
CA ASP A 620 1.30 -11.90 0.48
C ASP A 620 2.38 -10.93 0.99
N ASP A 621 2.02 -9.66 1.16
CA ASP A 621 2.86 -8.59 1.69
C ASP A 621 3.15 -8.83 3.18
N GLU A 622 4.41 -8.66 3.59
CA GLU A 622 4.86 -8.98 4.96
C GLU A 622 4.24 -8.09 6.04
N VAL A 623 3.76 -6.90 5.68
CA VAL A 623 3.23 -5.92 6.64
C VAL A 623 1.71 -5.81 6.52
N VAL A 624 1.18 -5.71 5.30
CA VAL A 624 -0.25 -5.53 5.06
C VAL A 624 -0.99 -6.80 4.63
N GLY A 625 -0.28 -7.90 4.36
CA GLY A 625 -0.83 -9.12 3.74
C GLY A 625 -2.01 -9.72 4.49
N GLU A 626 -1.87 -9.96 5.80
CA GLU A 626 -2.96 -10.47 6.64
C GLU A 626 -4.21 -9.58 6.56
N THR A 627 -4.03 -8.26 6.64
CA THR A 627 -5.15 -7.30 6.56
C THR A 627 -5.75 -7.25 5.14
N ALA A 628 -4.91 -7.37 4.11
CA ALA A 628 -5.37 -7.44 2.72
C ALA A 628 -6.16 -8.72 2.45
N GLN A 629 -5.75 -9.85 3.02
CA GLN A 629 -6.47 -11.13 2.95
C GLN A 629 -7.83 -11.06 3.66
N GLU A 630 -7.88 -10.49 4.87
CA GLU A 630 -9.15 -10.27 5.58
C GLU A 630 -10.11 -9.38 4.78
N LEU A 631 -9.62 -8.22 4.30
CA LEU A 631 -10.44 -7.30 3.50
C LEU A 631 -10.92 -7.96 2.20
N LYS A 632 -10.08 -8.80 1.58
CA LYS A 632 -10.44 -9.57 0.39
C LYS A 632 -11.52 -10.60 0.68
N ALA A 633 -11.44 -11.29 1.82
CA ALA A 633 -12.45 -12.25 2.25
C ALA A 633 -13.80 -11.55 2.52
N ASP A 634 -13.78 -10.40 3.18
CA ASP A 634 -14.99 -9.58 3.40
C ASP A 634 -15.59 -9.10 2.06
N ALA A 635 -14.73 -8.67 1.12
CA ALA A 635 -15.13 -8.28 -0.22
C ALA A 635 -15.76 -9.44 -1.00
N ASP A 636 -15.16 -10.64 -0.96
CA ASP A 636 -15.71 -11.83 -1.60
C ASP A 636 -17.05 -12.24 -1.00
N ALA A 637 -17.19 -12.20 0.33
CA ALA A 637 -18.45 -12.48 1.01
C ALA A 637 -19.55 -11.46 0.64
N MET A 638 -19.20 -10.18 0.51
CA MET A 638 -20.15 -9.17 0.03
C MET A 638 -20.50 -9.39 -1.44
N LEU A 639 -19.52 -9.69 -2.32
CA LEU A 639 -19.77 -10.01 -3.72
C LEU A 639 -20.73 -11.20 -3.89
N ASP A 640 -20.56 -12.27 -3.10
CA ASP A 640 -21.45 -13.42 -3.12
C ASP A 640 -22.90 -13.02 -2.80
N ARG A 641 -23.10 -12.11 -1.84
CA ARG A 641 -24.42 -11.56 -1.51
C ARG A 641 -24.96 -10.65 -2.61
N LEU A 642 -24.15 -9.73 -3.12
CA LEU A 642 -24.55 -8.80 -4.19
C LEU A 642 -25.05 -9.55 -5.43
N ILE A 643 -24.36 -10.63 -5.80
CA ILE A 643 -24.70 -11.48 -6.94
C ILE A 643 -25.88 -12.40 -6.62
N GLY A 644 -25.83 -13.11 -5.48
CA GLY A 644 -26.84 -14.11 -5.11
C GLY A 644 -28.21 -13.51 -4.81
N GLU A 645 -28.24 -12.34 -4.17
CA GLU A 645 -29.46 -11.61 -3.82
C GLU A 645 -29.84 -10.53 -4.85
N LYS A 646 -29.02 -10.33 -5.90
CA LYS A 646 -29.24 -9.34 -6.97
C LYS A 646 -29.47 -7.91 -6.47
N TRP A 647 -28.57 -7.44 -5.61
CA TRP A 647 -28.67 -6.08 -5.04
C TRP A 647 -28.43 -4.99 -6.09
N LEU A 648 -27.54 -5.26 -7.04
CA LEU A 648 -27.09 -4.27 -8.03
C LEU A 648 -27.42 -4.74 -9.45
N THR A 649 -27.54 -3.78 -10.37
CA THR A 649 -27.76 -4.05 -11.80
C THR A 649 -26.72 -3.30 -12.63
N ALA A 650 -25.97 -4.02 -13.46
CA ALA A 650 -25.02 -3.42 -14.39
C ALA A 650 -25.71 -3.08 -15.71
N ARG A 651 -25.78 -1.79 -16.04
CA ARG A 651 -26.37 -1.27 -17.29
C ARG A 651 -25.33 -0.59 -18.14
N GLY A 652 -25.37 -0.84 -19.45
CA GLY A 652 -24.39 -0.30 -20.37
C GLY A 652 -24.96 -0.07 -21.76
N VAL A 653 -24.33 0.86 -22.47
CA VAL A 653 -24.60 1.14 -23.88
C VAL A 653 -23.29 1.35 -24.59
N CYS A 654 -23.17 0.85 -25.82
CA CYS A 654 -22.12 1.25 -26.74
C CYS A 654 -22.66 1.42 -28.16
N ALA A 655 -21.97 2.22 -28.97
CA ALA A 655 -22.32 2.42 -30.35
C ALA A 655 -21.09 2.72 -31.21
N PHE A 656 -21.23 2.54 -32.52
CA PHE A 656 -20.19 2.80 -33.50
C PHE A 656 -20.70 3.66 -34.64
N TRP A 657 -19.90 4.65 -35.04
CA TRP A 657 -20.27 5.57 -36.09
C TRP A 657 -19.15 5.73 -37.11
N PRO A 658 -19.48 5.87 -38.41
CA PRO A 658 -18.53 6.31 -39.41
C PRO A 658 -18.00 7.69 -39.04
N CYS A 659 -16.71 7.91 -39.19
CA CYS A 659 -16.08 9.19 -38.91
C CYS A 659 -14.95 9.50 -39.89
N ALA A 660 -14.47 10.74 -39.85
CA ALA A 660 -13.23 11.14 -40.49
C ALA A 660 -12.50 12.17 -39.63
N ARG A 661 -11.18 12.19 -39.73
CA ARG A 661 -10.36 13.23 -39.10
C ARG A 661 -10.50 14.55 -39.87
N ASP A 662 -10.71 15.65 -39.14
CA ASP A 662 -10.58 17.02 -39.65
C ASP A 662 -9.66 17.83 -38.74
N GLY A 663 -8.40 18.00 -39.13
CA GLY A 663 -7.39 18.66 -38.32
C GLY A 663 -7.13 17.94 -36.98
N ASP A 664 -7.56 18.56 -35.89
CA ASP A 664 -7.49 18.02 -34.52
C ASP A 664 -8.83 17.46 -34.03
N ASP A 665 -9.83 17.36 -34.91
CA ASP A 665 -11.17 16.89 -34.61
C ASP A 665 -11.45 15.53 -35.25
N VAL A 666 -12.41 14.82 -34.67
CA VAL A 666 -13.06 13.68 -35.31
C VAL A 666 -14.49 14.08 -35.65
N THR A 667 -14.83 14.04 -36.93
CA THR A 667 -16.18 14.32 -37.42
C THR A 667 -16.95 13.02 -37.59
N ILE A 668 -18.03 12.85 -36.83
CA ILE A 668 -18.92 11.70 -36.89
C ILE A 668 -20.02 11.96 -37.92
N HIS A 669 -20.27 10.99 -38.79
CA HIS A 669 -21.28 11.05 -39.84
C HIS A 669 -22.51 10.23 -39.44
N LEU A 670 -23.63 10.89 -39.12
CA LEU A 670 -24.88 10.25 -38.77
C LEU A 670 -25.75 10.09 -40.03
N ALA A 671 -25.81 8.87 -40.56
CA ALA A 671 -26.48 8.56 -41.83
C ALA A 671 -27.98 8.89 -41.85
N GLU A 672 -28.64 8.88 -40.69
CA GLU A 672 -30.09 9.11 -40.57
C GLU A 672 -30.49 10.59 -40.54
N GLU A 673 -29.56 11.51 -40.26
CA GLU A 673 -29.87 12.93 -39.99
C GLU A 673 -29.25 13.93 -41.00
N GLU A 674 -28.48 13.47 -41.99
CA GLU A 674 -27.59 14.33 -42.82
C GLU A 674 -26.77 15.32 -41.96
N ARG A 675 -26.50 14.94 -40.71
CA ARG A 675 -25.86 15.78 -39.68
C ARG A 675 -24.47 15.24 -39.35
N HIS A 676 -23.58 16.16 -39.01
CA HIS A 676 -22.27 15.84 -38.48
C HIS A 676 -22.17 16.25 -37.01
N VAL A 677 -21.52 15.41 -36.21
CA VAL A 677 -21.17 15.71 -34.83
C VAL A 677 -19.66 15.77 -34.73
N THR A 678 -19.12 16.90 -34.28
CA THR A 678 -17.67 17.10 -34.17
C THR A 678 -17.22 16.81 -32.74
N LEU A 679 -16.21 15.96 -32.60
CA LEU A 679 -15.49 15.70 -31.36
C LEU A 679 -14.13 16.40 -31.41
N PRO A 680 -13.99 17.58 -30.78
CA PRO A 680 -12.74 18.31 -30.81
C PRO A 680 -11.77 17.83 -29.74
N PHE A 681 -10.59 17.42 -30.19
CA PHE A 681 -9.49 17.01 -29.32
C PHE A 681 -8.42 18.10 -29.21
N LEU A 682 -7.61 17.98 -28.16
CA LEU A 682 -6.45 18.84 -27.91
C LEU A 682 -5.18 18.15 -28.37
N ARG A 683 -4.23 18.95 -28.83
CA ARG A 683 -2.89 18.55 -29.25
C ARG A 683 -1.85 18.99 -28.22
N GLN A 684 -0.88 18.14 -27.96
CA GLN A 684 0.29 18.52 -27.16
C GLN A 684 0.99 19.73 -27.78
N GLN A 685 1.27 20.80 -27.01
CA GLN A 685 1.99 21.98 -27.52
C GLN A 685 3.40 22.14 -26.94
N ILE A 686 3.77 21.39 -25.91
CA ILE A 686 5.14 21.43 -25.37
C ILE A 686 6.13 20.99 -26.46
N LYS A 687 7.15 21.83 -26.70
CA LYS A 687 8.26 21.54 -27.61
C LYS A 687 8.97 20.26 -27.18
N LYS A 688 8.94 19.25 -28.03
CA LYS A 688 9.61 17.96 -27.75
C LYS A 688 11.11 18.08 -28.04
N SER A 689 11.94 17.52 -27.17
CA SER A 689 13.35 17.26 -27.50
C SER A 689 13.44 15.91 -28.22
N ARG A 690 14.09 15.87 -29.39
CA ARG A 690 14.15 14.74 -30.37
C ARG A 690 12.93 14.67 -31.30
N ASP A 691 12.99 13.77 -32.30
CA ASP A 691 11.98 13.52 -33.35
C ASP A 691 10.66 12.91 -32.82
N ARG A 692 10.17 13.37 -31.66
CA ARG A 692 8.89 12.94 -31.09
C ARG A 692 7.76 13.86 -31.56
N ALA A 693 6.65 13.26 -31.93
CA ALA A 693 5.45 13.98 -32.35
C ALA A 693 4.75 14.72 -31.20
N ASN A 694 3.97 15.73 -31.57
CA ASN A 694 3.00 16.42 -30.76
C ASN A 694 1.63 15.73 -30.94
N MET A 695 1.36 14.75 -30.07
CA MET A 695 0.22 13.85 -30.21
C MET A 695 -1.15 14.56 -30.08
N CYS A 696 -2.12 14.11 -30.88
CA CYS A 696 -3.56 14.38 -30.73
C CYS A 696 -4.34 13.07 -30.94
N LEU A 697 -5.45 12.84 -30.23
CA LEU A 697 -6.24 11.60 -30.38
C LEU A 697 -6.82 11.46 -31.80
N ALA A 698 -7.12 12.59 -32.45
CA ALA A 698 -7.58 12.62 -33.84
C ALA A 698 -6.54 12.08 -34.84
N ASP A 699 -5.25 12.02 -34.47
CA ASP A 699 -4.19 11.50 -35.35
C ASP A 699 -4.38 10.01 -35.69
N PHE A 700 -5.13 9.27 -34.88
CA PHE A 700 -5.39 7.84 -35.06
C PHE A 700 -6.63 7.50 -35.90
N ILE A 701 -7.24 8.50 -36.55
CA ILE A 701 -8.41 8.37 -37.42
C ILE A 701 -8.04 8.75 -38.84
N ASP A 702 -8.41 7.90 -39.81
CA ASP A 702 -8.13 8.17 -41.22
C ASP A 702 -9.02 9.31 -41.78
N PRO A 703 -8.44 10.39 -42.35
CA PRO A 703 -9.21 11.48 -42.97
C PRO A 703 -9.99 11.04 -44.22
N ALA A 704 -9.63 9.93 -44.86
CA ALA A 704 -10.39 9.36 -45.99
C ALA A 704 -11.65 8.58 -45.54
N GLY A 705 -11.84 8.38 -44.24
CA GLY A 705 -12.99 7.70 -43.64
C GLY A 705 -12.57 6.51 -42.78
N ASP A 706 -13.12 6.43 -41.58
CA ASP A 706 -12.80 5.45 -40.53
C ASP A 706 -14.04 5.21 -39.64
N TRP A 707 -13.85 4.57 -38.49
CA TRP A 707 -14.88 4.36 -37.47
C TRP A 707 -14.39 4.75 -36.08
N ILE A 708 -15.31 5.27 -35.27
CA ILE A 708 -15.11 5.55 -33.85
C ILE A 708 -16.26 4.94 -33.07
N GLY A 709 -15.96 4.42 -31.88
CA GLY A 709 -16.98 3.94 -30.94
C GLY A 709 -17.13 4.85 -29.73
N GLY A 710 -18.23 4.66 -29.00
CA GLY A 710 -18.48 5.28 -27.70
C GLY A 710 -19.18 4.32 -26.77
N PHE A 711 -18.99 4.48 -25.46
CA PHE A 711 -19.66 3.69 -24.44
C PHE A 711 -20.00 4.49 -23.19
N ALA A 712 -20.99 4.02 -22.46
CA ALA A 712 -21.30 4.44 -21.10
C ALA A 712 -21.84 3.24 -20.31
N VAL A 713 -21.26 2.97 -19.14
CA VAL A 713 -21.61 1.86 -18.25
C VAL A 713 -21.81 2.35 -16.83
N GLY A 714 -22.72 1.74 -16.08
CA GLY A 714 -22.94 2.09 -14.68
C GLY A 714 -23.61 0.99 -13.86
N ILE A 715 -23.41 1.08 -12.54
CA ILE A 715 -23.93 0.13 -11.56
C ILE A 715 -25.05 0.80 -10.76
N HIS A 716 -26.25 0.21 -10.84
CA HIS A 716 -27.48 0.75 -10.28
C HIS A 716 -27.90 -0.03 -9.03
N GLY A 717 -28.65 0.63 -8.12
CA GLY A 717 -29.28 -0.02 -6.96
C GLY A 717 -28.50 0.11 -5.65
N ILE A 718 -27.49 0.98 -5.59
CA ILE A 718 -26.63 1.15 -4.40
C ILE A 718 -27.39 1.81 -3.25
N GLU A 719 -28.26 2.78 -3.56
CA GLU A 719 -28.83 3.73 -2.60
C GLU A 719 -29.61 3.07 -1.45
N PRO A 720 -30.55 2.12 -1.69
CA PRO A 720 -31.31 1.50 -0.60
C PRO A 720 -30.43 0.72 0.38
N HIS A 721 -29.35 0.11 -0.13
CA HIS A 721 -28.42 -0.66 0.70
C HIS A 721 -27.47 0.24 1.48
N SER A 722 -26.99 1.32 0.86
CA SER A 722 -26.19 2.35 1.51
C SER A 722 -26.97 3.06 2.63
N GLU A 723 -28.23 3.42 2.39
CA GLU A 723 -29.12 4.00 3.42
C GLU A 723 -29.33 3.04 4.58
N ARG A 724 -29.54 1.74 4.30
CA ARG A 724 -29.66 0.72 5.35
C ARG A 724 -28.39 0.64 6.20
N PHE A 725 -27.21 0.54 5.59
CA PHE A 725 -25.95 0.48 6.33
C PHE A 725 -25.70 1.74 7.17
N ARG A 726 -26.00 2.93 6.63
CA ARG A 726 -25.90 4.18 7.38
C ARG A 726 -26.88 4.25 8.55
N ALA A 727 -28.12 3.79 8.37
CA ALA A 727 -29.11 3.71 9.45
C ALA A 727 -28.66 2.75 10.56
N ASP A 728 -28.01 1.66 10.19
CA ASP A 728 -27.43 0.66 11.10
C ASP A 728 -26.05 1.09 11.67
N LYS A 729 -25.55 2.27 11.28
CA LYS A 729 -24.21 2.81 11.64
C LYS A 729 -23.05 1.89 11.24
N ASP A 730 -23.22 1.16 10.14
CA ASP A 730 -22.23 0.26 9.56
C ASP A 730 -21.48 0.94 8.40
N ASP A 731 -20.61 1.91 8.74
CA ASP A 731 -19.83 2.65 7.75
C ASP A 731 -18.88 1.73 6.96
N TYR A 732 -18.43 0.63 7.57
CA TYR A 732 -17.57 -0.36 6.91
C TYR A 732 -18.27 -0.99 5.71
N SER A 733 -19.48 -1.52 5.94
CA SER A 733 -20.26 -2.15 4.86
C SER A 733 -20.74 -1.14 3.82
N ASP A 734 -21.02 0.12 4.20
CA ASP A 734 -21.36 1.19 3.25
C ASP A 734 -20.18 1.50 2.32
N ILE A 735 -18.98 1.69 2.87
CA ILE A 735 -17.75 1.96 2.10
C ILE A 735 -17.40 0.75 1.23
N LEU A 736 -17.50 -0.48 1.77
CA LEU A 736 -17.25 -1.71 1.03
C LEU A 736 -18.20 -1.88 -0.16
N LEU A 737 -19.50 -1.62 0.04
CA LEU A 737 -20.50 -1.63 -1.04
C LEU A 737 -20.15 -0.64 -2.15
N LYS A 738 -19.84 0.61 -1.79
CA LYS A 738 -19.50 1.66 -2.75
C LYS A 738 -18.21 1.34 -3.51
N ALA A 739 -17.18 0.83 -2.82
CA ALA A 739 -15.93 0.42 -3.44
C ALA A 739 -16.13 -0.76 -4.41
N LEU A 740 -16.95 -1.75 -4.06
CA LEU A 740 -17.27 -2.87 -4.95
C LEU A 740 -18.11 -2.46 -6.15
N ALA A 741 -19.06 -1.55 -5.98
CA ALA A 741 -19.82 -1.00 -7.10
C ALA A 741 -18.90 -0.27 -8.10
N ASP A 742 -17.94 0.51 -7.60
CA ASP A 742 -16.93 1.17 -8.43
C ASP A 742 -16.06 0.14 -9.19
N ARG A 743 -15.64 -0.94 -8.50
CA ARG A 743 -14.93 -2.06 -9.15
C ARG A 743 -15.77 -2.73 -10.25
N PHE A 744 -17.07 -2.90 -10.05
CA PHE A 744 -17.96 -3.41 -11.08
C PHE A 744 -18.08 -2.47 -12.27
N ALA A 745 -18.13 -1.15 -12.07
CA ALA A 745 -18.21 -0.19 -13.17
C ALA A 745 -16.96 -0.24 -14.06
N GLU A 746 -15.76 -0.29 -13.46
CA GLU A 746 -14.49 -0.41 -14.17
C GLU A 746 -14.35 -1.77 -14.86
N ALA A 747 -14.72 -2.85 -14.17
CA ALA A 747 -14.76 -4.19 -14.76
C ALA A 747 -15.71 -4.25 -15.96
N PHE A 748 -16.85 -3.55 -15.90
CA PHE A 748 -17.78 -3.47 -17.02
C PHE A 748 -17.18 -2.70 -18.21
N ALA A 749 -16.48 -1.59 -17.96
CA ALA A 749 -15.78 -0.88 -19.03
C ALA A 749 -14.74 -1.78 -19.72
N GLU A 750 -13.98 -2.56 -18.96
CA GLU A 750 -13.00 -3.52 -19.49
C GLU A 750 -13.66 -4.65 -20.28
N ARG A 751 -14.69 -5.30 -19.70
CA ARG A 751 -15.39 -6.43 -20.32
C ARG A 751 -16.16 -6.02 -21.57
N LEU A 752 -16.83 -4.87 -21.54
CA LEU A 752 -17.51 -4.31 -22.71
C LEU A 752 -16.50 -3.96 -23.80
N HIS A 753 -15.35 -3.39 -23.46
CA HIS A 753 -14.29 -3.13 -24.42
C HIS A 753 -13.76 -4.43 -25.05
N GLN A 754 -13.51 -5.48 -24.25
CA GLN A 754 -13.16 -6.80 -24.77
C GLN A 754 -14.23 -7.35 -25.75
N HIS A 755 -15.51 -7.23 -25.39
CA HIS A 755 -16.62 -7.65 -26.24
C HIS A 755 -16.70 -6.84 -27.55
N VAL A 756 -16.41 -5.54 -27.48
CA VAL A 756 -16.29 -4.65 -28.65
C VAL A 756 -15.18 -5.14 -29.58
N ARG A 757 -13.96 -5.36 -29.07
CA ARG A 757 -12.81 -5.78 -29.90
C ARG A 757 -13.01 -7.14 -30.56
N THR A 758 -13.61 -8.08 -29.84
CA THR A 758 -13.74 -9.49 -30.26
C THR A 758 -15.01 -9.75 -31.08
N THR A 759 -16.11 -9.05 -30.80
CA THR A 759 -17.44 -9.42 -31.29
C THR A 759 -18.15 -8.30 -32.05
N LEU A 760 -18.30 -7.12 -31.45
CA LEU A 760 -19.13 -6.05 -32.05
C LEU A 760 -18.39 -5.31 -33.17
N TRP A 761 -17.19 -4.79 -32.86
CA TRP A 761 -16.27 -4.26 -33.87
C TRP A 761 -15.54 -5.41 -34.56
N GLY A 762 -15.05 -6.38 -33.77
CA GLY A 762 -14.55 -7.65 -34.29
C GLY A 762 -13.21 -7.57 -35.01
N TYR A 763 -12.37 -6.58 -34.70
CA TYR A 763 -11.02 -6.48 -35.28
C TYR A 763 -10.00 -7.39 -34.57
N ALA A 764 -10.37 -8.03 -33.45
CA ALA A 764 -9.54 -8.99 -32.72
C ALA A 764 -10.33 -10.25 -32.28
N PRO A 765 -10.94 -11.02 -33.21
CA PRO A 765 -11.87 -12.11 -32.87
C PRO A 765 -11.20 -13.33 -32.19
N GLY A 766 -9.87 -13.45 -32.27
CA GLY A 766 -9.10 -14.52 -31.65
C GLY A 766 -8.39 -14.13 -30.35
N GLU A 767 -8.68 -12.95 -29.79
CA GLU A 767 -8.07 -12.46 -28.55
C GLU A 767 -8.38 -13.40 -27.37
N GLN A 768 -7.35 -13.85 -26.66
CA GLN A 768 -7.44 -14.71 -25.47
C GLN A 768 -6.54 -14.16 -24.36
N LEU A 769 -6.81 -12.92 -23.93
CA LEU A 769 -6.04 -12.26 -22.89
C LEU A 769 -6.51 -12.70 -21.50
N THR A 770 -5.54 -12.85 -20.60
CA THR A 770 -5.82 -12.99 -19.16
C THR A 770 -6.26 -11.64 -18.58
N ASN A 771 -6.87 -11.64 -17.40
CA ASN A 771 -7.22 -10.38 -16.72
C ASN A 771 -5.99 -9.50 -16.47
N GLU A 772 -4.84 -10.10 -16.13
CA GLU A 772 -3.59 -9.37 -15.97
C GLU A 772 -3.14 -8.67 -17.27
N ALA A 773 -3.27 -9.35 -18.41
CA ALA A 773 -2.96 -8.76 -19.71
C ALA A 773 -3.96 -7.67 -20.12
N LEU A 774 -5.23 -7.79 -19.72
CA LEU A 774 -6.22 -6.72 -19.88
C LEU A 774 -5.84 -5.48 -19.05
N ILE A 775 -5.45 -5.65 -17.78
CA ILE A 775 -5.00 -4.55 -16.90
C ILE A 775 -3.74 -3.87 -17.45
N LYS A 776 -2.82 -4.62 -18.06
CA LYS A 776 -1.62 -4.10 -18.73
C LYS A 776 -1.91 -3.49 -20.10
N GLU A 777 -3.16 -3.50 -20.54
CA GLU A 777 -3.62 -2.99 -21.83
C GLU A 777 -2.92 -3.66 -23.03
N GLU A 778 -2.61 -4.96 -22.94
CA GLU A 778 -1.93 -5.74 -23.99
C GLU A 778 -2.84 -6.10 -25.18
N TYR A 779 -3.84 -5.27 -25.46
CA TYR A 779 -4.77 -5.40 -26.58
C TYR A 779 -4.59 -4.29 -27.61
N ARG A 780 -5.15 -4.51 -28.80
CA ARG A 780 -5.21 -3.50 -29.87
C ARG A 780 -6.32 -2.47 -29.58
N GLY A 781 -5.97 -1.19 -29.70
CA GLY A 781 -6.90 -0.07 -29.54
C GLY A 781 -6.98 0.46 -28.11
N ILE A 782 -7.63 1.62 -27.93
CA ILE A 782 -7.76 2.31 -26.63
C ILE A 782 -9.19 2.76 -26.38
N ARG A 783 -9.50 3.06 -25.11
CA ARG A 783 -10.82 3.52 -24.65
C ARG A 783 -10.80 4.87 -23.89
N PRO A 784 -10.28 5.97 -24.47
CA PRO A 784 -10.08 7.23 -23.76
C PRO A 784 -11.37 7.84 -23.23
N ALA A 785 -11.37 8.19 -21.95
CA ALA A 785 -12.49 8.75 -21.22
C ALA A 785 -12.30 10.26 -20.94
N PRO A 786 -13.28 11.12 -21.31
CA PRO A 786 -13.20 12.56 -21.04
C PRO A 786 -12.89 12.89 -19.57
N GLY A 787 -11.87 13.70 -19.35
CA GLY A 787 -11.31 14.04 -18.03
C GLY A 787 -9.94 13.40 -17.76
N TYR A 788 -9.60 12.33 -18.48
CA TYR A 788 -8.26 11.73 -18.40
C TYR A 788 -7.23 12.59 -19.17
N PRO A 789 -5.93 12.45 -18.88
CA PRO A 789 -4.88 13.28 -19.49
C PRO A 789 -4.85 13.33 -21.03
N ALA A 790 -5.34 12.28 -21.71
CA ALA A 790 -5.41 12.20 -23.17
C ALA A 790 -6.57 12.99 -23.78
N CYS A 791 -7.63 13.21 -23.00
CA CYS A 791 -8.82 13.99 -23.39
C CYS A 791 -9.36 14.74 -22.17
N PRO A 792 -8.63 15.76 -21.67
CA PRO A 792 -8.90 16.35 -20.34
C PRO A 792 -10.19 17.17 -20.28
N ASP A 793 -10.81 17.51 -21.41
CA ASP A 793 -12.06 18.27 -21.42
C ASP A 793 -13.28 17.41 -21.04
N HIS A 794 -13.83 17.66 -19.85
CA HIS A 794 -15.06 17.02 -19.39
C HIS A 794 -16.30 17.37 -20.24
N SER A 795 -16.29 18.50 -20.95
CA SER A 795 -17.41 18.97 -21.77
C SER A 795 -17.72 18.10 -22.99
N LEU A 796 -16.86 17.11 -23.29
CA LEU A 796 -17.12 16.10 -24.31
C LEU A 796 -18.13 15.04 -23.85
N LYS A 797 -18.36 14.87 -22.54
CA LYS A 797 -19.34 13.88 -22.03
C LYS A 797 -20.77 14.14 -22.49
N PRO A 798 -21.32 15.38 -22.44
CA PRO A 798 -22.65 15.66 -22.99
C PRO A 798 -22.80 15.20 -24.44
N ILE A 799 -21.81 15.45 -25.30
CA ILE A 799 -21.86 15.01 -26.71
C ILE A 799 -21.92 13.49 -26.80
N LEU A 800 -21.09 12.79 -26.02
CA LEU A 800 -21.10 11.32 -25.96
C LEU A 800 -22.43 10.78 -25.43
N PHE A 801 -23.00 11.42 -24.40
CA PHE A 801 -24.28 11.05 -23.80
C PHE A 801 -25.43 11.21 -24.78
N ASP A 802 -25.44 12.30 -25.56
CA ASP A 802 -26.42 12.55 -26.61
C ASP A 802 -26.30 11.49 -27.72
N LEU A 803 -25.07 11.19 -28.18
CA LEU A 803 -24.82 10.17 -29.21
C LEU A 803 -25.28 8.77 -28.79
N LEU A 804 -25.16 8.44 -27.50
CA LEU A 804 -25.54 7.14 -26.95
C LEU A 804 -26.99 7.08 -26.43
N ALA A 805 -27.68 8.23 -26.34
CA ALA A 805 -28.87 8.39 -25.52
C ALA A 805 -28.68 7.71 -24.13
N ALA A 806 -27.57 8.04 -23.46
CA ALA A 806 -27.08 7.30 -22.29
C ALA A 806 -28.05 7.30 -21.10
N GLU A 807 -28.86 8.36 -20.94
CA GLU A 807 -29.92 8.41 -19.91
C GLU A 807 -30.98 7.33 -20.15
N GLU A 808 -31.45 7.16 -21.39
CA GLU A 808 -32.45 6.17 -21.75
C GLU A 808 -31.88 4.73 -21.75
N ASN A 809 -30.67 4.57 -22.31
CA ASN A 809 -30.11 3.25 -22.58
C ASN A 809 -29.28 2.67 -21.44
N ALA A 810 -28.64 3.50 -20.63
CA ALA A 810 -27.81 3.07 -19.50
C ALA A 810 -28.31 3.61 -18.14
N GLY A 811 -29.30 4.50 -18.12
CA GLY A 811 -29.79 5.14 -16.88
C GLY A 811 -28.82 6.16 -16.30
N LEU A 812 -27.88 6.68 -17.11
CA LEU A 812 -26.83 7.58 -16.65
C LEU A 812 -27.18 9.04 -16.90
N VAL A 813 -26.98 9.89 -15.90
CA VAL A 813 -27.18 11.34 -16.02
C VAL A 813 -25.91 12.11 -15.66
N LEU A 814 -25.79 13.34 -16.17
CA LEU A 814 -24.66 14.23 -15.89
C LEU A 814 -25.06 15.35 -14.93
N THR A 815 -24.17 15.68 -14.00
CA THR A 815 -24.27 16.90 -13.17
C THR A 815 -23.87 18.13 -13.99
N GLU A 816 -24.07 19.32 -13.41
CA GLU A 816 -23.63 20.59 -14.02
C GLU A 816 -22.10 20.69 -14.22
N SER A 817 -21.32 19.91 -13.47
CA SER A 817 -19.86 19.78 -13.62
C SER A 817 -19.45 18.55 -14.44
N PHE A 818 -20.41 17.91 -15.11
CA PHE A 818 -20.21 16.71 -15.95
C PHE A 818 -19.72 15.48 -15.16
N ALA A 819 -20.01 15.39 -13.87
CA ALA A 819 -19.90 14.13 -13.13
C ALA A 819 -21.07 13.20 -13.49
N MET A 820 -20.89 11.88 -13.41
CA MET A 820 -21.91 10.90 -13.78
C MET A 820 -22.68 10.40 -12.56
N LEU A 821 -23.96 10.09 -12.74
CA LEU A 821 -24.81 9.40 -11.77
C LEU A 821 -25.49 8.18 -12.44
N PRO A 822 -25.54 7.00 -11.79
CA PRO A 822 -24.92 6.67 -10.50
C PRO A 822 -23.40 6.88 -10.47
N THR A 823 -22.83 7.04 -9.27
CA THR A 823 -21.42 7.42 -9.10
C THR A 823 -20.44 6.36 -9.60
N ALA A 824 -20.81 5.09 -9.47
CA ALA A 824 -20.09 3.97 -10.07
C ALA A 824 -20.42 3.85 -11.57
N ALA A 825 -19.79 4.71 -12.38
CA ALA A 825 -20.01 4.78 -13.82
C ALA A 825 -18.73 5.17 -14.59
N VAL A 826 -18.63 4.66 -15.83
CA VAL A 826 -17.52 4.95 -16.75
C VAL A 826 -18.08 5.26 -18.14
N SER A 827 -17.56 6.28 -18.80
CA SER A 827 -17.92 6.61 -20.19
C SER A 827 -16.69 7.06 -20.98
N GLY A 828 -16.59 6.67 -22.24
CA GLY A 828 -15.49 7.06 -23.11
C GLY A 828 -15.70 6.74 -24.58
N PHE A 829 -14.66 6.95 -25.36
CA PHE A 829 -14.63 6.64 -26.79
C PHE A 829 -13.81 5.37 -27.05
N TYR A 830 -13.98 4.72 -28.19
CA TYR A 830 -13.16 3.60 -28.66
C TYR A 830 -12.40 3.98 -29.92
N PHE A 831 -11.09 3.75 -29.92
CA PHE A 831 -10.21 3.87 -31.08
C PHE A 831 -9.61 2.50 -31.40
N GLY A 832 -9.83 1.99 -32.61
CA GLY A 832 -9.36 0.65 -33.00
C GLY A 832 -8.03 0.61 -33.76
N HIS A 833 -7.40 1.76 -33.99
CA HIS A 833 -6.09 1.83 -34.67
C HIS A 833 -5.01 1.16 -33.81
N PRO A 834 -4.12 0.31 -34.37
CA PRO A 834 -3.15 -0.44 -33.56
C PRO A 834 -2.09 0.45 -32.90
N GLU A 835 -1.79 1.60 -33.48
CA GLU A 835 -0.84 2.58 -32.90
C GLU A 835 -1.48 3.57 -31.92
N SER A 836 -2.80 3.49 -31.69
CA SER A 836 -3.45 4.38 -30.73
C SER A 836 -2.93 4.11 -29.32
N GLN A 837 -2.59 5.16 -28.58
CA GLN A 837 -2.02 5.06 -27.24
C GLN A 837 -2.48 6.23 -26.35
N TYR A 838 -2.46 6.01 -25.03
CA TYR A 838 -2.69 7.08 -24.07
C TYR A 838 -1.47 8.00 -23.95
N PHE A 839 -1.71 9.31 -23.92
CA PHE A 839 -0.69 10.33 -23.68
C PHE A 839 -1.30 11.48 -22.88
N GLY A 840 -0.49 12.28 -22.20
CA GLY A 840 -0.96 13.51 -21.54
C GLY A 840 -0.88 14.70 -22.48
N VAL A 841 -1.98 15.44 -22.69
CA VAL A 841 -2.00 16.70 -23.46
C VAL A 841 -1.04 17.74 -22.84
N ALA A 842 -0.91 17.74 -21.51
CA ALA A 842 -0.09 18.66 -20.74
C ALA A 842 -0.52 20.13 -20.92
N ARG A 843 0.42 21.06 -21.14
CA ARG A 843 0.17 22.49 -21.26
C ARG A 843 -0.15 22.91 -22.71
N ILE A 844 -1.13 23.78 -22.87
CA ILE A 844 -1.55 24.41 -24.13
C ILE A 844 -1.42 25.94 -24.05
N GLY A 845 -1.11 26.57 -25.18
CA GLY A 845 -1.03 28.01 -25.36
C GLY A 845 -2.38 28.64 -25.68
N SER A 846 -2.41 29.99 -25.66
CA SER A 846 -3.62 30.78 -25.92
C SER A 846 -4.18 30.59 -27.33
N ASP A 847 -3.31 30.35 -28.31
CA ASP A 847 -3.68 30.10 -29.70
C ASP A 847 -4.53 28.83 -29.87
N GLN A 848 -4.16 27.74 -29.18
CA GLN A 848 -4.96 26.52 -29.15
C GLN A 848 -6.23 26.68 -28.34
N LEU A 849 -6.21 27.44 -27.24
CA LEU A 849 -7.39 27.71 -26.45
C LEU A 849 -8.46 28.48 -27.26
N GLU A 850 -8.06 29.53 -27.98
CA GLU A 850 -8.94 30.31 -28.86
C GLU A 850 -9.49 29.47 -30.02
N ASP A 851 -8.64 28.63 -30.63
CA ASP A 851 -9.07 27.70 -31.66
C ASP A 851 -10.06 26.64 -31.13
N TYR A 852 -9.79 26.11 -29.94
CA TYR A 852 -10.66 25.14 -29.28
C TYR A 852 -12.02 25.73 -28.91
N ALA A 853 -12.05 26.94 -28.36
CA ALA A 853 -13.30 27.65 -28.05
C ALA A 853 -14.19 27.80 -29.29
N ARG A 854 -13.58 28.16 -30.43
CA ARG A 854 -14.25 28.25 -31.72
C ARG A 854 -14.81 26.92 -32.19
N ARG A 855 -14.01 25.84 -32.13
CA ARG A 855 -14.40 24.48 -32.52
C ARG A 855 -15.51 23.91 -31.62
N ARG A 856 -15.48 24.22 -30.32
CA ARG A 856 -16.54 23.86 -29.35
C ARG A 856 -17.80 24.71 -29.49
N GLY A 857 -17.73 25.87 -30.14
CA GLY A 857 -18.84 26.81 -30.23
C GLY A 857 -19.16 27.52 -28.91
N VAL A 858 -18.14 27.76 -28.08
CA VAL A 858 -18.27 28.46 -26.79
C VAL A 858 -17.40 29.72 -26.74
N ASP A 859 -17.69 30.62 -25.81
CA ASP A 859 -16.83 31.77 -25.56
C ASP A 859 -15.50 31.36 -24.90
N LEU A 860 -14.52 32.26 -24.98
CA LEU A 860 -13.17 32.03 -24.48
C LEU A 860 -13.14 31.83 -22.96
N GLU A 861 -14.02 32.49 -22.20
CA GLU A 861 -14.09 32.38 -20.75
C GLU A 861 -14.53 30.98 -20.32
N THR A 862 -15.54 30.45 -20.99
CA THR A 862 -16.05 29.08 -20.81
C THR A 862 -14.99 28.05 -21.14
N ALA A 863 -14.31 28.19 -22.28
CA ALA A 863 -13.20 27.30 -22.66
C ALA A 863 -12.03 27.40 -21.66
N THR A 864 -11.70 28.61 -21.19
CA THR A 864 -10.67 28.84 -20.17
C THR A 864 -11.01 28.12 -18.88
N ARG A 865 -12.28 28.14 -18.45
CA ARG A 865 -12.75 27.42 -17.27
C ARG A 865 -12.60 25.91 -17.44
N TRP A 866 -13.06 25.34 -18.55
CA TRP A 866 -12.99 23.90 -18.79
C TRP A 866 -11.56 23.37 -18.90
N LEU A 867 -10.67 24.13 -19.53
CA LEU A 867 -9.28 23.72 -19.78
C LEU A 867 -8.26 24.30 -18.81
N ARG A 868 -8.70 24.97 -17.74
CA ARG A 868 -7.84 25.62 -16.75
C ARG A 868 -6.66 24.75 -16.26
N PRO A 869 -6.83 23.44 -15.99
CA PRO A 869 -5.71 22.59 -15.58
C PRO A 869 -4.58 22.49 -16.62
N ASN A 870 -4.90 22.71 -17.91
CA ASN A 870 -4.03 22.54 -19.06
C ASN A 870 -3.46 23.85 -19.61
N LEU A 871 -3.78 25.03 -19.06
CA LEU A 871 -3.24 26.31 -19.57
C LEU A 871 -1.83 26.61 -19.01
N ASP A 872 -0.92 27.12 -19.84
CA ASP A 872 0.46 27.50 -19.44
C ASP A 872 0.60 28.79 -18.61
#